data_AF-A0A9W9VGY0-F1
#
_entry.id   AF-A0A9W9VGY0-F1
#
_cell.length_a   1.000
_cell.length_b   1.000
_cell.length_c   1.000
_cell.angle_alpha   90.00
_cell.angle_beta   90.00
_cell.angle_gamma   90.00
#
_symmetry.space_group_name_H-M   'P 1'
#
loop_
_entity.id
_entity.type
_entity.pdbx_description
1 polymer ?
#
loop_
_entity_poly.entity_id
_entity_poly.type
_entity_poly.pdbx_seq_one_letter_code
_entity_poly.pdbx_strand_id
1 'polypeptide(L)'
;MGASLSSHRDDKPRQIKKAEKHLRDQYDGQWHWSIEGRAHRPSVGPGELKDRMLELQDSKQVYRKRRYLNPWRGNEHEKYPDADAYYSTNKEYPRRLVVQAASSALADTNSRHWSRRKIKGHVPLIISLAELCLNPLGLEQYESGYDDEDEEHRHGRQRIQESLTVLQRIVHVIAATLCTLGLAWVIQLLLSIQVVTAPWSDDGTAEPYDEYENVSWYWPKHAVNVLDQSPENTKPQSQLTKLTIPRRLVVRDPETKQWVVKETTELRDEKTGMLQPYIFLSFSRANYLGKKDHELRPFFYRIAEAMLNHENRNKAPDEPSVEAFWVDLDCVSPDDVNDKTEEAKAESKRTKDVHSICDAVRCAKRVYVVLPSDDPEQKRIWGQRIWTLPEVLLAAGKIRYCFSNPDTIENDHRDLPHFDVTLTDMYDSFWPRSTSRFRSSHEEENDGSHEDVIAHLINHYTNTTKLSELQLFTCAVQAMAQLSTGKDIQGYTTADMAYAAMGLLAYRISANPTDSPFQAIARLSLVNDSDNLLERLVCLWPSHPPQKQLQDQAQGHSDLAGSEMILRNIADRDQYSVHLWDIEPTCSVVGIGDDQYTPTVILDRCRGIPIRWKNFPRVKYVKDLNGFRATVSQKVVYAGAWFLLTGFGLFSSAISLEFSLINNQTSIDVSMYLLGVALFVGCAWIVSWFSPWAVRQLCNSGATGVSCHLVGFEGTMPLREIEKIIYGNFNHRLAYAPSSTIFSKNLRNKKTREGVEPQDPAWWQQEAQRQNVPEGHRLFTIVDTGNMTVSVIAAERPPVVALICGREGGMVRALLCSWRFEQNCLYRECVMRMRSSVEYLATPNDWLKVSLASQGDVSRTTVDHLRQELKRKATPVPPTPPPKDKPTMVSVASLEPHIYTQAQESTQAPAIVVNGTNVPS
;
A
#
# COMPACT_ATOMS: atom_id res chain seq x y z
N MET A 1 3.48 -17.63 -49.63
CA MET A 1 3.41 -16.70 -48.47
C MET A 1 2.34 -15.66 -48.73
N GLY A 2 1.10 -15.91 -48.32
CA GLY A 2 -0.02 -15.01 -48.60
C GLY A 2 -1.39 -15.64 -48.43
N ALA A 3 -1.62 -16.37 -47.33
CA ALA A 3 -2.94 -16.90 -46.96
C ALA A 3 -2.93 -17.40 -45.49
N SER A 4 -2.75 -16.51 -44.51
CA SER A 4 -3.01 -16.86 -43.09
C SER A 4 -3.50 -15.69 -42.22
N LEU A 5 -3.87 -14.56 -42.81
CA LEU A 5 -4.27 -13.35 -42.06
C LEU A 5 -5.80 -13.19 -41.93
N SER A 6 -6.62 -14.02 -42.57
CA SER A 6 -8.09 -13.91 -42.49
C SER A 6 -8.74 -14.77 -41.39
N SER A 7 -8.05 -15.77 -40.83
CA SER A 7 -8.63 -16.69 -39.83
C SER A 7 -8.64 -16.16 -38.38
N HIS A 8 -7.91 -15.08 -38.06
CA HIS A 8 -7.77 -14.61 -36.67
C HIS A 8 -8.84 -13.61 -36.21
N ARG A 9 -9.72 -13.11 -37.09
CA ARG A 9 -10.77 -12.14 -36.69
C ARG A 9 -12.03 -12.81 -36.15
N ASP A 10 -12.40 -13.99 -36.64
CA ASP A 10 -13.66 -14.67 -36.25
C ASP A 10 -13.59 -15.42 -34.91
N ASP A 11 -12.40 -15.69 -34.37
CA ASP A 11 -12.22 -16.38 -33.08
C ASP A 11 -12.24 -15.48 -31.85
N LYS A 12 -12.11 -14.15 -32.01
CA LYS A 12 -12.07 -13.19 -30.90
C LYS A 12 -13.32 -13.22 -30.00
N PRO A 13 -14.56 -13.13 -30.53
CA PRO A 13 -15.76 -13.17 -29.69
C PRO A 13 -15.93 -14.51 -28.97
N ARG A 14 -15.48 -15.62 -29.59
CA ARG A 14 -15.49 -16.96 -28.98
C ARG A 14 -14.52 -17.04 -27.80
N GLN A 15 -13.33 -16.49 -27.94
CA GLN A 15 -12.32 -16.44 -26.86
C GLN A 15 -12.80 -15.58 -25.69
N ILE A 16 -13.45 -14.44 -25.95
CA ILE A 16 -14.03 -13.58 -24.91
C ILE A 16 -15.10 -14.34 -24.13
N LYS A 17 -16.08 -14.95 -24.81
CA LYS A 17 -17.13 -15.76 -24.14
C LYS A 17 -16.55 -16.93 -23.32
N LYS A 18 -15.50 -17.58 -23.83
CA LYS A 18 -14.82 -18.66 -23.10
C LYS A 18 -14.13 -18.14 -21.83
N ALA A 19 -13.51 -16.97 -21.91
CA ALA A 19 -12.87 -16.33 -20.78
C ALA A 19 -13.92 -15.90 -19.74
N GLU A 20 -15.01 -15.24 -20.15
CA GLU A 20 -16.12 -14.88 -19.25
C GLU A 20 -16.72 -16.09 -18.52
N LYS A 21 -16.94 -17.19 -19.25
CA LYS A 21 -17.39 -18.44 -18.66
C LYS A 21 -16.38 -18.97 -17.62
N HIS A 22 -15.10 -18.97 -17.97
CA HIS A 22 -14.03 -19.39 -17.06
C HIS A 22 -14.02 -18.57 -15.75
N LEU A 23 -14.23 -17.24 -15.85
CA LEU A 23 -14.32 -16.38 -14.66
C LEU A 23 -15.54 -16.75 -13.81
N ARG A 24 -16.72 -16.91 -14.40
CA ARG A 24 -17.93 -17.34 -13.68
C ARG A 24 -17.73 -18.69 -12.97
N ASP A 25 -17.08 -19.64 -13.63
CA ASP A 25 -16.78 -20.96 -13.07
C ASP A 25 -15.78 -20.89 -11.89
N GLN A 26 -14.98 -19.82 -11.76
CA GLN A 26 -14.10 -19.62 -10.58
C GLN A 26 -14.82 -18.95 -9.40
N TYR A 27 -15.91 -18.23 -9.65
CA TYR A 27 -16.68 -17.48 -8.65
C TYR A 27 -18.03 -18.14 -8.32
N ASP A 28 -18.11 -19.47 -8.48
CA ASP A 28 -19.32 -20.27 -8.28
C ASP A 28 -19.76 -20.42 -6.81
N GLY A 29 -18.90 -20.04 -5.85
CA GLY A 29 -19.14 -20.22 -4.42
C GLY A 29 -19.19 -21.68 -3.96
N GLN A 30 -18.82 -22.65 -4.80
CA GLN A 30 -18.95 -24.06 -4.48
C GLN A 30 -17.67 -24.63 -3.87
N TRP A 31 -17.84 -25.73 -3.13
CA TRP A 31 -16.71 -26.53 -2.70
C TRP A 31 -16.17 -27.33 -3.88
N HIS A 32 -14.88 -27.20 -4.16
CA HIS A 32 -14.18 -27.97 -5.16
C HIS A 32 -13.14 -28.88 -4.52
N TRP A 33 -12.89 -30.02 -5.17
CA TRP A 33 -11.83 -30.95 -4.82
C TRP A 33 -10.59 -30.65 -5.67
N SER A 34 -9.45 -30.55 -5.00
CA SER A 34 -8.13 -30.53 -5.63
C SER A 34 -7.33 -31.73 -5.13
N ILE A 35 -6.21 -32.04 -5.79
CA ILE A 35 -5.24 -33.06 -5.35
C ILE A 35 -4.84 -32.86 -3.87
N GLU A 36 -4.85 -31.61 -3.41
CA GLU A 36 -4.39 -31.22 -2.09
C GLU A 36 -5.52 -31.19 -1.05
N GLY A 37 -6.78 -31.33 -1.46
CA GLY A 37 -7.98 -31.38 -0.61
C GLY A 37 -9.14 -30.49 -1.07
N ARG A 38 -10.17 -30.41 -0.23
CA ARG A 38 -11.40 -29.63 -0.46
C ARG A 38 -11.17 -28.14 -0.15
N ALA A 39 -11.53 -27.25 -1.07
CA ALA A 39 -11.47 -25.80 -0.90
C ALA A 39 -12.76 -25.13 -1.39
N HIS A 40 -13.16 -24.05 -0.74
CA HIS A 40 -14.34 -23.26 -1.05
C HIS A 40 -13.96 -22.13 -1.99
N ARG A 41 -14.56 -22.08 -3.18
CA ARG A 41 -14.33 -20.98 -4.14
C ARG A 41 -14.97 -19.68 -3.64
N PRO A 42 -14.48 -18.52 -4.10
CA PRO A 42 -15.14 -17.26 -3.81
C PRO A 42 -16.54 -17.21 -4.46
N SER A 43 -17.44 -16.44 -3.86
CA SER A 43 -18.74 -16.09 -4.43
C SER A 43 -18.85 -14.58 -4.46
N VAL A 44 -19.32 -14.03 -5.59
CA VAL A 44 -19.38 -12.58 -5.85
C VAL A 44 -20.71 -12.27 -6.54
N GLY A 45 -21.31 -11.13 -6.22
CA GLY A 45 -22.57 -10.71 -6.83
C GLY A 45 -22.45 -10.46 -8.33
N PRO A 46 -23.54 -10.47 -9.11
CA PRO A 46 -23.48 -10.24 -10.56
C PRO A 46 -22.97 -8.85 -10.95
N GLY A 47 -23.15 -7.83 -10.10
CA GLY A 47 -22.60 -6.49 -10.29
C GLY A 47 -21.09 -6.45 -10.08
N GLU A 48 -20.63 -6.90 -8.91
CA GLU A 48 -19.22 -7.01 -8.55
C GLU A 48 -18.42 -7.89 -9.54
N LEU A 49 -19.05 -8.93 -10.11
CA LEU A 49 -18.40 -9.77 -11.11
C LEU A 49 -18.13 -9.02 -12.43
N LYS A 50 -19.02 -8.09 -12.81
CA LYS A 50 -18.78 -7.21 -13.97
C LYS A 50 -17.64 -6.24 -13.69
N ASP A 51 -17.57 -5.71 -12.47
CA ASP A 51 -16.48 -4.83 -12.05
C ASP A 51 -15.15 -5.57 -12.05
N ARG A 52 -15.13 -6.80 -11.53
CA ARG A 52 -13.96 -7.68 -11.61
C ARG A 52 -13.57 -7.98 -13.06
N MET A 53 -14.54 -8.18 -13.94
CA MET A 53 -14.24 -8.40 -15.37
C MET A 53 -13.63 -7.15 -16.02
N LEU A 54 -14.12 -5.95 -15.67
CA LEU A 54 -13.58 -4.67 -16.15
C LEU A 54 -12.15 -4.45 -15.66
N GLU A 55 -11.88 -4.76 -14.39
CA GLU A 55 -10.56 -4.69 -13.75
C GLU A 55 -9.52 -5.59 -14.45
N LEU A 56 -9.94 -6.78 -14.92
CA LEU A 56 -9.05 -7.78 -15.52
C LEU A 56 -8.85 -7.60 -17.03
N GLN A 57 -9.43 -6.55 -17.64
CA GLN A 57 -9.26 -6.27 -19.06
C GLN A 57 -7.82 -5.84 -19.39
N ASP A 58 -7.40 -6.10 -20.62
CA ASP A 58 -6.14 -5.62 -21.16
C ASP A 58 -6.14 -4.14 -21.52
N SER A 59 -4.97 -3.59 -21.86
CA SER A 59 -4.82 -2.25 -22.46
C SER A 59 -5.66 -2.08 -23.73
N LYS A 60 -6.03 -3.20 -24.38
CA LYS A 60 -6.96 -3.26 -25.52
C LYS A 60 -8.43 -3.46 -25.13
N GLN A 61 -8.76 -3.37 -23.84
CA GLN A 61 -10.09 -3.62 -23.26
C GLN A 61 -10.64 -5.04 -23.53
N VAL A 62 -9.75 -6.03 -23.63
CA VAL A 62 -10.12 -7.44 -23.89
C VAL A 62 -9.65 -8.34 -22.76
N TYR A 63 -10.56 -9.15 -22.23
CA TYR A 63 -10.26 -10.18 -21.24
C TYR A 63 -9.75 -11.47 -21.92
N ARG A 64 -8.48 -11.82 -21.69
CA ARG A 64 -7.78 -12.97 -22.30
C ARG A 64 -6.69 -13.54 -21.39
N LYS A 65 -6.15 -14.71 -21.75
CA LYS A 65 -4.97 -15.28 -21.06
C LYS A 65 -3.79 -14.32 -21.11
N ARG A 66 -3.03 -14.28 -20.02
CA ARG A 66 -1.79 -13.50 -19.88
C ARG A 66 -0.60 -14.43 -19.86
N ARG A 67 0.47 -13.98 -20.50
CA ARG A 67 1.76 -14.63 -20.52
C ARG A 67 2.55 -14.17 -19.30
N TYR A 68 3.06 -15.12 -18.53
CA TYR A 68 4.00 -14.88 -17.45
C TYR A 68 5.40 -15.32 -17.88
N LEU A 69 6.39 -14.51 -17.54
CA LEU A 69 7.81 -14.77 -17.76
C LEU A 69 8.44 -15.13 -16.42
N ASN A 70 9.06 -16.31 -16.32
CA ASN A 70 9.78 -16.70 -15.12
C ASN A 70 11.11 -15.91 -14.97
N PRO A 71 11.72 -15.90 -13.77
CA PRO A 71 12.97 -15.18 -13.49
C PRO A 71 14.17 -15.60 -14.36
N TRP A 72 14.13 -16.79 -14.97
CA TRP A 72 15.20 -17.28 -15.87
C TRP A 72 14.83 -17.27 -17.35
N ARG A 73 13.65 -16.74 -17.71
CA ARG A 73 13.11 -16.69 -19.09
C ARG A 73 12.98 -18.06 -19.79
N GLY A 74 13.15 -19.16 -19.06
CA GLY A 74 13.18 -20.53 -19.60
C GLY A 74 11.80 -21.15 -19.84
N ASN A 75 10.75 -20.70 -19.13
CA ASN A 75 9.41 -21.31 -19.19
C ASN A 75 8.32 -20.24 -19.31
N GLU A 76 7.59 -20.27 -20.44
CA GLU A 76 6.53 -19.32 -20.72
C GLU A 76 5.17 -19.93 -20.34
N HIS A 77 4.48 -19.34 -19.35
CA HIS A 77 3.21 -19.88 -18.85
C HIS A 77 2.05 -18.95 -19.19
N GLU A 78 0.97 -19.49 -19.78
CA GLU A 78 -0.26 -18.74 -20.04
C GLU A 78 -1.35 -19.07 -19.03
N LYS A 79 -1.85 -18.05 -18.34
CA LYS A 79 -2.91 -18.19 -17.33
C LYS A 79 -3.99 -17.12 -17.50
N TYR A 80 -5.24 -17.46 -17.19
CA TYR A 80 -6.31 -16.47 -17.11
C TYR A 80 -6.12 -15.61 -15.85
N PRO A 81 -6.24 -14.27 -15.97
CA PRO A 81 -6.27 -13.41 -14.80
C PRO A 81 -7.64 -13.61 -14.13
N ASP A 82 -7.72 -14.42 -13.06
CA ASP A 82 -8.99 -14.87 -12.47
C ASP A 82 -9.10 -14.55 -10.97
N ALA A 83 -8.76 -15.53 -10.13
CA ALA A 83 -8.62 -15.39 -8.69
C ALA A 83 -7.19 -14.90 -8.37
N ASP A 84 -7.01 -14.41 -7.15
CA ASP A 84 -5.69 -13.97 -6.70
C ASP A 84 -4.67 -15.10 -6.76
N ALA A 85 -3.42 -14.73 -7.03
CA ALA A 85 -2.35 -15.66 -7.31
C ALA A 85 -1.13 -15.39 -6.41
N TYR A 86 -0.28 -16.40 -6.30
CA TYR A 86 1.05 -16.27 -5.72
C TYR A 86 2.08 -16.91 -6.65
N TYR A 87 3.32 -16.43 -6.55
CA TYR A 87 4.45 -17.03 -7.25
C TYR A 87 4.86 -18.31 -6.52
N SER A 88 4.77 -19.45 -7.19
CA SER A 88 5.12 -20.74 -6.61
C SER A 88 6.62 -20.97 -6.78
N THR A 89 7.43 -20.80 -5.73
CA THR A 89 8.91 -20.92 -5.80
C THR A 89 9.36 -22.27 -6.36
N ASN A 90 8.78 -23.38 -5.91
CA ASN A 90 9.10 -24.72 -6.42
C ASN A 90 8.78 -24.94 -7.91
N LYS A 91 7.71 -24.32 -8.42
CA LYS A 91 7.23 -24.57 -9.79
C LYS A 91 7.54 -23.45 -10.78
N GLU A 92 8.00 -22.31 -10.28
CA GLU A 92 8.35 -21.10 -11.03
C GLU A 92 7.21 -20.48 -11.87
N TYR A 93 5.94 -20.74 -11.53
CA TYR A 93 4.80 -20.17 -12.26
C TYR A 93 3.65 -19.74 -11.33
N PRO A 94 2.74 -18.83 -11.78
CA PRO A 94 1.65 -18.31 -10.96
C PRO A 94 0.61 -19.38 -10.61
N ARG A 95 0.41 -19.67 -9.32
CA ARG A 95 -0.67 -20.55 -8.83
C ARG A 95 -1.80 -19.76 -8.18
N ARG A 96 -3.01 -20.32 -8.19
CA ARG A 96 -4.16 -19.69 -7.51
C ARG A 96 -3.97 -19.76 -6.01
N LEU A 97 -4.33 -18.69 -5.32
CA LEU A 97 -4.19 -18.57 -3.90
C LEU A 97 -5.32 -19.31 -3.17
N VAL A 98 -4.90 -20.18 -2.24
CA VAL A 98 -5.78 -20.90 -1.33
C VAL A 98 -5.35 -20.57 0.09
N VAL A 99 -6.27 -20.00 0.86
CA VAL A 99 -6.02 -19.48 2.20
C VAL A 99 -6.71 -20.35 3.24
N GLN A 100 -5.97 -20.75 4.27
CA GLN A 100 -6.56 -21.33 5.46
C GLN A 100 -7.37 -20.28 6.22
N ALA A 101 -8.55 -20.65 6.70
CA ALA A 101 -9.44 -19.74 7.43
C ALA A 101 -9.89 -20.36 8.76
N ALA A 102 -9.93 -19.51 9.80
CA ALA A 102 -10.52 -19.83 11.09
C ALA A 102 -12.02 -20.11 10.95
N SER A 103 -12.62 -20.77 11.95
CA SER A 103 -14.04 -21.13 11.90
C SER A 103 -14.96 -19.92 11.72
N SER A 104 -14.64 -18.80 12.36
CA SER A 104 -15.34 -17.51 12.19
C SER A 104 -15.20 -16.96 10.77
N ALA A 105 -13.97 -16.96 10.23
CA ALA A 105 -13.69 -16.50 8.88
C ALA A 105 -14.25 -17.41 7.78
N LEU A 106 -14.44 -18.71 8.04
CA LEU A 106 -15.10 -19.65 7.12
C LEU A 106 -16.61 -19.42 7.04
N ALA A 107 -17.22 -19.02 8.16
CA ALA A 107 -18.65 -18.71 8.23
C ALA A 107 -19.00 -17.38 7.56
N ASP A 108 -18.03 -16.48 7.40
CA ASP A 108 -18.22 -15.20 6.74
C ASP A 108 -18.57 -15.38 5.24
N THR A 109 -19.64 -14.74 4.80
CA THR A 109 -20.19 -14.77 3.43
C THR A 109 -19.74 -13.60 2.56
N ASN A 110 -18.95 -12.65 3.09
CA ASN A 110 -18.48 -11.49 2.34
C ASN A 110 -17.71 -11.87 1.05
N SER A 111 -17.85 -11.03 0.01
CA SER A 111 -17.24 -11.25 -1.32
C SER A 111 -15.70 -11.31 -1.24
N ARG A 112 -15.07 -12.20 -2.01
CA ARG A 112 -13.62 -12.52 -1.93
C ARG A 112 -13.04 -12.76 -3.31
N HIS A 113 -11.71 -12.65 -3.44
CA HIS A 113 -10.99 -12.97 -4.68
C HIS A 113 -10.06 -14.20 -4.57
N TRP A 114 -10.01 -14.87 -3.42
CA TRP A 114 -9.24 -16.11 -3.19
C TRP A 114 -10.12 -17.26 -2.70
N SER A 115 -9.61 -18.49 -2.82
CA SER A 115 -10.30 -19.68 -2.29
C SER A 115 -9.94 -19.92 -0.83
N ARG A 116 -10.88 -20.44 -0.04
CA ARG A 116 -10.70 -20.72 1.39
C ARG A 116 -10.65 -22.22 1.69
N ARG A 117 -9.96 -22.59 2.77
CA ARG A 117 -9.91 -23.95 3.28
C ARG A 117 -9.92 -23.96 4.80
N LYS A 118 -10.47 -25.02 5.39
CA LYS A 118 -10.35 -25.25 6.84
C LYS A 118 -8.90 -25.41 7.25
N ILE A 119 -8.49 -24.73 8.33
CA ILE A 119 -7.17 -24.92 8.94
C ILE A 119 -6.96 -26.41 9.23
N LYS A 120 -5.81 -26.93 8.81
CA LYS A 120 -5.34 -28.29 9.06
C LYS A 120 -3.87 -28.22 9.44
N GLY A 121 -3.53 -28.87 10.57
CA GLY A 121 -2.17 -29.12 10.99
C GLY A 121 -1.62 -30.40 10.36
N HIS A 122 -0.30 -30.50 10.24
CA HIS A 122 0.38 -31.70 9.78
C HIS A 122 1.30 -32.25 10.88
N VAL A 123 0.69 -32.53 12.03
CA VAL A 123 1.38 -33.08 13.20
C VAL A 123 1.69 -34.56 12.95
N PRO A 124 2.93 -35.01 13.20
CA PRO A 124 3.27 -36.44 13.15
C PRO A 124 2.39 -37.27 14.08
N LEU A 125 1.92 -38.41 13.59
CA LEU A 125 1.06 -39.32 14.34
C LEU A 125 1.67 -39.74 15.69
N ILE A 126 3.00 -39.89 15.76
CA ILE A 126 3.75 -40.23 16.97
C ILE A 126 3.56 -39.18 18.08
N ILE A 127 3.51 -37.88 17.72
CA ILE A 127 3.34 -36.79 18.67
C ILE A 127 1.88 -36.73 19.11
N SER A 128 0.94 -36.89 18.17
CA SER A 128 -0.48 -36.96 18.50
C SER A 128 -0.80 -38.14 19.43
N LEU A 129 -0.17 -39.30 19.22
CA LEU A 129 -0.31 -40.46 20.12
C LEU A 129 0.34 -40.21 21.48
N ALA A 130 1.52 -39.59 21.52
CA ALA A 130 2.19 -39.26 22.77
C ALA A 130 1.34 -38.29 23.62
N GLU A 131 0.76 -37.27 23.00
CA GLU A 131 -0.16 -36.34 23.68
C GLU A 131 -1.48 -37.00 24.06
N LEU A 132 -2.02 -37.92 23.26
CA LEU A 132 -3.19 -38.72 23.65
C LEU A 132 -2.89 -39.58 24.89
N CYS A 133 -1.69 -40.13 25.00
CA CYS A 133 -1.27 -40.93 26.16
C CYS A 133 -1.09 -40.06 27.42
N LEU A 134 -0.42 -38.91 27.28
CA LEU A 134 -0.06 -38.06 28.41
C LEU A 134 -1.18 -37.11 28.84
N ASN A 135 -2.03 -36.70 27.90
CA ASN A 135 -3.09 -35.73 28.13
C ASN A 135 -4.39 -36.07 27.34
N PRO A 136 -5.03 -37.22 27.57
CA PRO A 136 -6.18 -37.68 26.78
C PRO A 136 -7.39 -36.75 26.86
N LEU A 137 -7.54 -36.00 27.96
CA LEU A 137 -8.67 -35.09 28.18
C LEU A 137 -8.34 -33.62 27.82
N GLY A 138 -7.12 -33.33 27.35
CA GLY A 138 -6.71 -31.98 26.96
C GLY A 138 -6.72 -30.96 28.11
N LEU A 139 -6.55 -31.41 29.37
CA LEU A 139 -6.50 -30.53 30.53
C LEU A 139 -5.20 -29.72 30.53
N GLU A 140 -5.23 -28.53 31.12
CA GLU A 140 -4.02 -27.73 31.29
C GLU A 140 -3.13 -28.37 32.36
N GLN A 141 -1.96 -28.82 31.94
CA GLN A 141 -0.88 -29.22 32.85
C GLN A 141 -0.03 -27.97 33.09
N TYR A 142 -0.09 -27.46 34.31
CA TYR A 142 0.76 -26.36 34.75
C TYR A 142 2.18 -26.89 35.01
N GLU A 143 3.11 -26.67 34.09
CA GLU A 143 4.54 -26.67 34.38
C GLU A 143 5.11 -25.31 33.97
N SER A 144 4.89 -24.29 34.82
CA SER A 144 5.64 -23.04 34.76
C SER A 144 6.94 -23.23 35.53
N GLY A 145 8.03 -23.50 34.82
CA GLY A 145 9.40 -23.52 35.35
C GLY A 145 10.11 -22.16 35.33
N TYR A 146 9.37 -21.05 35.33
CA TYR A 146 9.92 -19.72 35.56
C TYR A 146 9.61 -19.31 37.00
N ASP A 147 10.64 -19.38 37.85
CA ASP A 147 10.69 -18.64 39.11
C ASP A 147 10.69 -17.14 38.78
N ASP A 148 9.72 -16.40 39.33
CA ASP A 148 9.87 -15.09 40.01
C ASP A 148 8.60 -14.20 39.94
N GLU A 149 8.00 -14.04 41.12
CA GLU A 149 7.43 -12.78 41.67
C GLU A 149 6.33 -12.00 40.91
N ASP A 150 5.14 -12.59 40.69
CA ASP A 150 3.90 -11.81 40.52
C ASP A 150 2.65 -12.51 41.07
N GLU A 151 2.23 -12.13 42.27
CA GLU A 151 0.98 -12.60 42.89
C GLU A 151 -0.27 -11.87 42.39
N GLU A 152 -0.17 -10.65 41.84
CA GLU A 152 -1.37 -9.86 41.49
C GLU A 152 -2.09 -10.33 40.21
N HIS A 153 -1.37 -10.84 39.20
CA HIS A 153 -1.99 -11.42 38.00
C HIS A 153 -2.41 -12.89 38.19
N ARG A 154 -1.98 -13.54 39.29
CA ARG A 154 -2.47 -14.88 39.66
C ARG A 154 -3.97 -14.86 39.91
N HIS A 155 -4.51 -13.87 40.60
CA HIS A 155 -5.94 -13.88 40.99
C HIS A 155 -6.94 -13.74 39.81
N GLY A 156 -6.54 -13.13 38.69
CA GLY A 156 -7.40 -13.02 37.50
C GLY A 156 -7.46 -14.29 36.66
N ARG A 157 -6.33 -15.00 36.49
CA ARG A 157 -6.25 -16.29 35.76
C ARG A 157 -6.57 -17.50 36.65
N GLN A 158 -6.26 -17.46 37.95
CA GLN A 158 -6.66 -18.51 38.91
C GLN A 158 -8.19 -18.62 39.03
N ARG A 159 -8.91 -17.49 39.05
CA ARG A 159 -10.38 -17.53 39.21
C ARG A 159 -11.14 -18.19 38.07
N ILE A 160 -10.60 -18.26 36.87
CA ILE A 160 -11.27 -18.90 35.72
C ILE A 160 -10.92 -20.40 35.63
N GLN A 161 -9.74 -20.80 36.11
CA GLN A 161 -9.22 -22.16 35.98
C GLN A 161 -9.52 -23.09 37.19
N GLU A 162 -9.85 -22.53 38.35
CA GLU A 162 -10.15 -23.28 39.59
C GLU A 162 -11.53 -23.98 39.61
N SER A 163 -12.20 -24.09 38.45
CA SER A 163 -13.44 -24.86 38.31
C SER A 163 -13.23 -26.30 37.82
N LEU A 164 -11.99 -26.79 37.71
CA LEU A 164 -11.75 -28.22 37.49
C LEU A 164 -11.98 -28.99 38.79
N THR A 165 -13.12 -29.66 38.88
CA THR A 165 -13.45 -30.54 40.00
C THR A 165 -12.35 -31.58 40.21
N VAL A 166 -11.98 -31.89 41.47
CA VAL A 166 -10.98 -32.92 41.83
C VAL A 166 -11.23 -34.24 41.08
N LEU A 167 -12.49 -34.56 40.83
CA LEU A 167 -12.94 -35.70 40.03
C LEU A 167 -12.36 -35.72 38.61
N GLN A 168 -12.34 -34.59 37.90
CA GLN A 168 -11.78 -34.51 36.54
C GLN A 168 -10.28 -34.77 36.51
N ARG A 169 -9.53 -34.37 37.55
CA ARG A 169 -8.10 -34.68 37.67
C ARG A 169 -7.86 -36.17 37.92
N ILE A 170 -8.68 -36.81 38.75
CA ILE A 170 -8.59 -38.26 39.00
C ILE A 170 -8.91 -39.04 37.72
N VAL A 171 -10.01 -38.69 37.04
CA VAL A 171 -10.39 -39.30 35.75
C VAL A 171 -9.30 -39.10 34.71
N HIS A 172 -8.65 -37.93 34.70
CA HIS A 172 -7.53 -37.66 33.80
C HIS A 172 -6.33 -38.58 34.04
N VAL A 173 -5.90 -38.74 35.29
CA VAL A 173 -4.77 -39.60 35.64
C VAL A 173 -5.08 -41.06 35.31
N ILE A 174 -6.30 -41.53 35.61
CA ILE A 174 -6.74 -42.89 35.26
C ILE A 174 -6.76 -43.07 33.73
N ALA A 175 -7.32 -42.11 32.99
CA ALA A 175 -7.35 -42.18 31.53
C ALA A 175 -5.93 -42.17 30.93
N ALA A 176 -5.04 -41.29 31.42
CA ALA A 176 -3.67 -41.20 30.95
C ALA A 176 -2.87 -42.49 31.24
N THR A 177 -3.03 -43.08 32.43
CA THR A 177 -2.40 -44.35 32.78
C THR A 177 -2.91 -45.52 31.92
N LEU A 178 -4.22 -45.61 31.68
CA LEU A 178 -4.77 -46.63 30.78
C LEU A 178 -4.31 -46.44 29.33
N CYS A 179 -4.30 -45.21 28.82
CA CYS A 179 -3.83 -44.89 27.48
C CYS A 179 -2.33 -45.16 27.30
N THR A 180 -1.49 -44.79 28.27
CA THR A 180 -0.04 -45.08 28.23
C THR A 180 0.23 -46.58 28.26
N LEU A 181 -0.40 -47.35 29.15
CA LEU A 181 -0.23 -48.81 29.19
C LEU A 181 -0.68 -49.49 27.88
N GLY A 182 -1.76 -49.00 27.27
CA GLY A 182 -2.32 -49.58 26.05
C GLY A 182 -1.65 -49.17 24.74
N LEU A 183 -1.17 -47.92 24.62
CA LEU A 183 -0.74 -47.33 23.34
C LEU A 183 0.77 -47.03 23.27
N ALA A 184 1.49 -47.03 24.38
CA ALA A 184 2.90 -46.61 24.35
C ALA A 184 3.82 -47.58 23.58
N TRP A 185 3.50 -48.88 23.56
CA TRP A 185 4.21 -49.84 22.72
C TRP A 185 4.02 -49.59 21.21
N VAL A 186 2.87 -49.01 20.80
CA VAL A 186 2.61 -48.62 19.41
C VAL A 186 3.52 -47.45 19.00
N ILE A 187 3.70 -46.48 19.91
CA ILE A 187 4.66 -45.37 19.71
C ILE A 187 6.07 -45.94 19.51
N GLN A 188 6.50 -46.85 20.38
CA GLN A 188 7.82 -47.48 20.29
C GLN A 188 8.00 -48.33 19.02
N LEU A 189 6.96 -49.01 18.56
CA LEU A 189 6.94 -49.75 17.30
C LEU A 189 7.10 -48.80 16.10
N LEU A 190 6.32 -47.73 16.04
CA LEU A 190 6.41 -46.72 14.97
C LEU A 190 7.80 -46.09 14.92
N LEU A 191 8.39 -45.82 16.08
CA LEU A 191 9.76 -45.32 16.20
C LEU A 191 10.79 -46.30 15.65
N SER A 192 10.66 -47.59 15.99
CA SER A 192 11.57 -48.62 15.51
C SER A 192 11.52 -48.78 13.99
N ILE A 193 10.34 -48.67 13.39
CA ILE A 193 10.16 -48.71 11.93
C ILE A 193 10.81 -47.49 11.28
N GLN A 194 10.57 -46.30 11.82
CA GLN A 194 11.13 -45.04 11.29
C GLN A 194 12.66 -45.02 11.37
N VAL A 195 13.27 -45.48 12.47
CA VAL A 195 14.74 -45.59 12.59
C VAL A 195 15.34 -46.45 11.47
N VAL A 196 14.60 -47.44 10.96
CA VAL A 196 15.05 -48.34 9.89
C VAL A 196 14.73 -47.82 8.47
N THR A 197 13.65 -47.05 8.29
CA THR A 197 13.15 -46.69 6.96
C THR A 197 13.41 -45.23 6.54
N ALA A 198 13.48 -44.27 7.47
CA ALA A 198 13.87 -42.89 7.19
C ALA A 198 14.14 -42.11 8.49
N PRO A 199 15.26 -41.37 8.61
CA PRO A 199 15.46 -40.50 9.76
C PRO A 199 14.33 -39.46 9.83
N TRP A 200 13.95 -39.10 11.06
CA TRP A 200 12.90 -38.14 11.50
C TRP A 200 12.82 -36.77 10.80
N SER A 201 13.60 -36.52 9.76
CA SER A 201 13.95 -35.20 9.27
C SER A 201 13.70 -34.95 7.79
N ASP A 202 13.29 -35.92 6.97
CA ASP A 202 13.21 -35.67 5.52
C ASP A 202 12.02 -36.37 4.83
N ASP A 203 10.86 -35.74 4.94
CA ASP A 203 9.79 -35.96 3.97
C ASP A 203 9.77 -34.74 3.04
N GLY A 204 10.42 -34.84 1.88
CA GLY A 204 10.37 -33.87 0.77
C GLY A 204 8.98 -33.71 0.11
N THR A 205 7.90 -33.92 0.87
CA THR A 205 6.50 -33.87 0.41
C THR A 205 5.77 -32.58 0.81
N ALA A 206 6.31 -31.81 1.76
CA ALA A 206 5.93 -30.42 1.87
C ALA A 206 6.69 -29.66 0.79
N GLU A 207 5.99 -29.01 -0.14
CA GLU A 207 6.61 -28.02 -1.06
C GLU A 207 7.62 -27.20 -0.24
N PRO A 208 8.94 -27.35 -0.46
CA PRO A 208 9.88 -26.44 0.17
C PRO A 208 9.51 -25.08 -0.39
N TYR A 209 9.07 -24.18 0.49
CA TYR A 209 9.03 -22.78 0.12
C TYR A 209 10.49 -22.35 0.09
N ASP A 210 11.13 -22.63 -1.04
CA ASP A 210 12.47 -22.21 -1.37
C ASP A 210 12.56 -20.67 -1.38
N GLU A 211 13.77 -20.19 -1.58
CA GLU A 211 14.12 -18.80 -1.79
C GLU A 211 13.10 -18.09 -2.70
N TYR A 212 12.56 -16.95 -2.24
CA TYR A 212 11.65 -16.16 -3.06
C TYR A 212 12.49 -15.42 -4.08
N GLU A 213 12.33 -15.77 -5.36
CA GLU A 213 12.99 -15.08 -6.47
C GLU A 213 11.95 -14.63 -7.48
N ASN A 214 11.79 -13.32 -7.63
CA ASN A 214 10.94 -12.75 -8.66
C ASN A 214 11.62 -11.51 -9.26
N VAL A 215 11.45 -11.27 -10.56
CA VAL A 215 12.13 -10.19 -11.27
C VAL A 215 11.18 -9.51 -12.25
N SER A 216 11.14 -8.18 -12.23
CA SER A 216 10.44 -7.39 -13.23
C SER A 216 11.31 -7.20 -14.47
N TRP A 217 10.89 -7.80 -15.58
CA TRP A 217 11.59 -7.70 -16.87
C TRP A 217 11.27 -6.44 -17.68
N TYR A 218 10.26 -5.67 -17.27
CA TYR A 218 9.85 -4.47 -17.98
C TYR A 218 10.69 -3.28 -17.50
N TRP A 219 11.17 -2.50 -18.47
CA TRP A 219 11.91 -1.28 -18.19
C TRP A 219 11.06 -0.29 -17.38
N PRO A 220 11.63 0.38 -16.36
CA PRO A 220 11.01 1.52 -15.73
C PRO A 220 10.83 2.65 -16.75
N LYS A 221 9.82 3.49 -16.50
CA LYS A 221 9.59 4.72 -17.27
C LYS A 221 10.73 5.72 -17.07
N HIS A 222 11.13 5.84 -15.81
CA HIS A 222 12.16 6.75 -15.31
C HIS A 222 13.08 5.95 -14.38
N ALA A 223 14.39 5.95 -14.59
CA ALA A 223 15.37 5.29 -13.70
C ALA A 223 16.51 6.21 -13.31
N VAL A 224 17.14 5.92 -12.16
CA VAL A 224 18.29 6.66 -11.63
C VAL A 224 19.43 6.69 -12.64
N ASN A 225 19.75 5.53 -13.21
CA ASN A 225 20.71 5.41 -14.29
C ASN A 225 19.98 5.42 -15.63
N VAL A 226 20.49 6.18 -16.60
CA VAL A 226 19.95 6.21 -17.97
C VAL A 226 20.02 4.84 -18.63
N LEU A 227 21.00 4.00 -18.28
CA LEU A 227 21.11 2.63 -18.80
C LEU A 227 20.01 1.70 -18.31
N ASP A 228 19.38 2.01 -17.18
CA ASP A 228 18.28 1.24 -16.63
C ASP A 228 16.92 1.73 -17.14
N GLN A 229 16.89 2.79 -17.97
CA GLN A 229 15.66 3.29 -18.60
C GLN A 229 15.32 2.50 -19.86
N SER A 230 14.05 2.61 -20.29
CA SER A 230 13.64 2.09 -21.60
C SER A 230 14.56 2.63 -22.71
N PRO A 231 15.08 1.77 -23.62
CA PRO A 231 15.96 2.21 -24.72
C PRO A 231 15.36 3.28 -25.64
N GLU A 232 14.03 3.44 -25.64
CA GLU A 232 13.33 4.48 -26.39
C GLU A 232 13.47 5.87 -25.75
N ASN A 233 13.71 5.93 -24.43
CA ASN A 233 13.91 7.15 -23.67
C ASN A 233 15.39 7.34 -23.33
N THR A 234 16.10 8.13 -24.15
CA THR A 234 17.53 8.43 -23.97
C THR A 234 17.78 9.76 -23.27
N LYS A 235 16.73 10.49 -22.88
CA LYS A 235 16.87 11.81 -22.26
C LYS A 235 17.31 11.65 -20.80
N PRO A 236 18.39 12.31 -20.34
CA PRO A 236 18.74 12.30 -18.93
C PRO A 236 17.62 12.96 -18.11
N GLN A 237 17.39 12.46 -16.89
CA GLN A 237 16.31 12.97 -16.03
C GLN A 237 16.59 14.39 -15.53
N SER A 238 17.86 14.66 -15.22
CA SER A 238 18.33 15.94 -14.74
C SER A 238 18.83 16.79 -15.91
N GLN A 239 18.33 18.02 -16.02
CA GLN A 239 19.06 19.07 -16.72
C GLN A 239 19.84 19.84 -15.66
N LEU A 240 21.18 19.82 -15.73
CA LEU A 240 22.00 20.68 -14.88
C LEU A 240 21.85 22.12 -15.41
N THR A 241 20.84 22.83 -14.96
CA THR A 241 20.54 24.18 -15.48
C THR A 241 20.53 25.22 -14.38
N LYS A 242 21.34 26.26 -14.61
CA LYS A 242 21.38 27.54 -13.91
C LYS A 242 19.96 28.11 -13.76
N LEU A 243 19.72 28.91 -12.71
CA LEU A 243 18.52 29.74 -12.52
C LEU A 243 17.94 30.19 -13.87
N THR A 244 16.72 29.76 -14.18
CA THR A 244 16.09 30.14 -15.43
C THR A 244 15.62 31.58 -15.32
N ILE A 245 16.29 32.46 -16.06
CA ILE A 245 15.90 33.86 -16.13
C ILE A 245 14.56 33.93 -16.89
N PRO A 246 13.58 34.74 -16.44
CA PRO A 246 12.30 34.86 -17.13
C PRO A 246 12.52 35.20 -18.60
N ARG A 247 11.72 34.63 -19.50
CA ARG A 247 11.90 34.86 -20.95
C ARG A 247 11.47 36.24 -21.41
N ARG A 248 10.52 36.86 -20.69
CA ARG A 248 9.93 38.14 -21.07
C ARG A 248 9.79 39.03 -19.85
N LEU A 249 9.91 40.33 -20.08
CA LEU A 249 9.57 41.38 -19.13
C LEU A 249 8.75 42.46 -19.84
N VAL A 250 7.92 43.17 -19.07
CA VAL A 250 7.25 44.37 -19.55
C VAL A 250 8.14 45.56 -19.23
N VAL A 251 8.53 46.30 -20.27
CA VAL A 251 9.46 47.44 -20.18
C VAL A 251 8.82 48.65 -20.85
N ARG A 252 9.14 49.84 -20.36
CA ARG A 252 8.71 51.07 -21.00
C ARG A 252 9.53 51.33 -22.25
N ASP A 253 8.87 51.45 -23.39
CA ASP A 253 9.54 51.73 -24.64
C ASP A 253 10.04 53.19 -24.65
N PRO A 254 11.34 53.46 -24.91
CA PRO A 254 11.90 54.80 -24.85
C PRO A 254 11.29 55.79 -25.85
N GLU A 255 10.82 55.29 -27.00
CA GLU A 255 10.25 56.14 -28.06
C GLU A 255 8.76 56.42 -27.83
N THR A 256 7.95 55.37 -27.62
CA THR A 256 6.49 55.50 -27.50
C THR A 256 6.01 55.80 -26.08
N LYS A 257 6.88 55.66 -25.07
CA LYS A 257 6.56 55.72 -23.63
C LYS A 257 5.47 54.75 -23.17
N GLN A 258 5.06 53.80 -24.02
CA GLN A 258 4.09 52.76 -23.71
C GLN A 258 4.76 51.52 -23.13
N TRP A 259 3.98 50.70 -22.42
CA TRP A 259 4.44 49.42 -21.89
C TRP A 259 4.45 48.37 -23.00
N VAL A 260 5.60 47.77 -23.25
CA VAL A 260 5.79 46.76 -24.30
C VAL A 260 6.47 45.52 -23.71
N VAL A 261 6.03 44.34 -24.14
CA VAL A 261 6.65 43.07 -23.77
C VAL A 261 7.89 42.86 -24.63
N LYS A 262 9.06 42.70 -23.99
CA LYS A 262 10.33 42.39 -24.66
C LYS A 262 10.93 41.08 -24.15
N GLU A 263 11.64 40.37 -25.01
CA GLU A 263 12.37 39.16 -24.61
C GLU A 263 13.61 39.55 -23.78
N THR A 264 13.91 38.78 -22.74
CA THR A 264 15.03 39.12 -21.83
C THR A 264 16.40 38.98 -22.46
N THR A 265 16.52 38.26 -23.58
CA THR A 265 17.72 38.24 -24.43
C THR A 265 18.06 39.62 -24.98
N GLU A 266 17.05 40.45 -25.27
CA GLU A 266 17.20 41.81 -25.81
C GLU A 266 17.42 42.85 -24.70
N LEU A 267 17.05 42.52 -23.46
CA LEU A 267 17.12 43.41 -22.30
C LEU A 267 18.42 43.28 -21.49
N ARG A 268 19.30 42.35 -21.88
CA ARG A 268 20.60 42.20 -21.24
C ARG A 268 21.51 43.33 -21.68
N ASP A 269 22.20 43.92 -20.71
CA ASP A 269 23.26 44.88 -21.00
C ASP A 269 24.37 44.18 -21.80
N GLU A 270 24.71 44.71 -22.97
CA GLU A 270 25.71 44.17 -23.89
C GLU A 270 27.10 44.07 -23.23
N LYS A 271 27.39 44.90 -22.23
CA LYS A 271 28.71 44.95 -21.56
C LYS A 271 28.80 44.02 -20.36
N THR A 272 27.74 43.89 -19.57
CA THR A 272 27.74 43.13 -18.31
C THR A 272 27.01 41.79 -18.41
N GLY A 273 26.16 41.60 -19.43
CA GLY A 273 25.30 40.42 -19.59
C GLY A 273 24.20 40.30 -18.54
N MET A 274 24.10 41.28 -17.62
CA MET A 274 23.15 41.31 -16.52
C MET A 274 21.78 41.75 -17.02
N LEU A 275 20.74 41.15 -16.43
CA LEU A 275 19.37 41.55 -16.67
C LEU A 275 19.02 42.77 -15.81
N GLN A 276 18.26 43.72 -16.36
CA GLN A 276 17.76 44.87 -15.63
C GLN A 276 16.90 44.43 -14.42
N PRO A 277 16.96 45.14 -13.27
CA PRO A 277 16.12 44.83 -12.13
C PRO A 277 14.65 45.06 -12.47
N TYR A 278 13.78 44.21 -11.93
CA TYR A 278 12.33 44.30 -12.13
C TYR A 278 11.56 44.01 -10.85
N ILE A 279 10.30 44.46 -10.80
CA ILE A 279 9.33 44.06 -9.78
C ILE A 279 8.45 42.91 -10.28
N PHE A 280 8.05 42.01 -9.39
CA PHE A 280 7.14 40.91 -9.70
C PHE A 280 5.76 41.21 -9.14
N LEU A 281 4.72 41.14 -9.98
CA LEU A 281 3.33 41.28 -9.57
C LEU A 281 2.70 39.90 -9.39
N SER A 282 2.36 39.55 -8.16
CA SER A 282 1.62 38.33 -7.83
C SER A 282 0.14 38.63 -7.61
N PHE A 283 -0.73 37.90 -8.31
CA PHE A 283 -2.17 37.93 -8.08
C PHE A 283 -2.79 36.55 -8.37
N SER A 284 -4.05 36.36 -8.03
CA SER A 284 -4.81 35.15 -8.37
C SER A 284 -6.05 35.50 -9.19
N ARG A 285 -6.33 34.71 -10.24
CA ARG A 285 -7.48 34.94 -11.13
C ARG A 285 -8.81 34.77 -10.40
N ALA A 286 -8.87 33.88 -9.40
CA ALA A 286 -10.05 33.73 -8.53
C ALA A 286 -10.43 34.99 -7.74
N ASN A 287 -9.49 35.90 -7.47
CA ASN A 287 -9.82 37.19 -6.84
C ASN A 287 -10.55 38.14 -7.79
N TYR A 288 -10.49 37.92 -9.11
CA TYR A 288 -11.03 38.79 -10.16
C TYR A 288 -12.04 38.07 -11.06
N LEU A 289 -12.89 37.22 -10.47
CA LEU A 289 -13.91 36.45 -11.19
C LEU A 289 -14.80 37.36 -12.07
N GLY A 290 -15.00 36.95 -13.32
CA GLY A 290 -15.85 37.65 -14.29
C GLY A 290 -15.16 38.73 -15.13
N LYS A 291 -13.90 39.08 -14.83
CA LYS A 291 -13.08 39.97 -15.65
C LYS A 291 -12.21 39.17 -16.62
N LYS A 292 -12.07 39.65 -17.86
CA LYS A 292 -11.19 39.03 -18.87
C LYS A 292 -9.79 39.65 -18.83
N ASP A 293 -8.78 38.91 -19.28
CA ASP A 293 -7.37 39.34 -19.28
C ASP A 293 -7.14 40.75 -19.89
N HIS A 294 -7.87 41.10 -20.97
CA HIS A 294 -7.77 42.41 -21.61
C HIS A 294 -8.27 43.58 -20.74
N GLU A 295 -9.19 43.34 -19.80
CA GLU A 295 -9.68 44.34 -18.84
C GLU A 295 -8.70 44.51 -17.66
N LEU A 296 -8.00 43.43 -17.30
CA LEU A 296 -7.05 43.40 -16.19
C LEU A 296 -5.68 44.00 -16.56
N ARG A 297 -5.22 43.88 -17.82
CA ARG A 297 -3.95 44.46 -18.30
C ARG A 297 -3.75 45.94 -17.94
N PRO A 298 -4.64 46.88 -18.35
CA PRO A 298 -4.46 48.30 -18.04
C PRO A 298 -4.58 48.61 -16.54
N PHE A 299 -5.22 47.75 -15.76
CA PHE A 299 -5.26 47.85 -14.31
C PHE A 299 -3.89 47.50 -13.70
N PHE A 300 -3.31 46.34 -14.04
CA PHE A 300 -2.00 45.95 -13.52
C PHE A 300 -0.86 46.86 -13.98
N TYR A 301 -0.92 47.42 -15.19
CA TYR A 301 0.10 48.37 -15.67
C TYR A 301 0.13 49.66 -14.84
N ARG A 302 -1.04 50.15 -14.41
CA ARG A 302 -1.12 51.32 -13.53
C ARG A 302 -0.57 51.03 -12.14
N ILE A 303 -0.86 49.85 -11.60
CA ILE A 303 -0.29 49.40 -10.31
C ILE A 303 1.23 49.25 -10.43
N ALA A 304 1.72 48.64 -11.51
CA ALA A 304 3.14 48.51 -11.79
C ALA A 304 3.83 49.88 -11.82
N GLU A 305 3.26 50.84 -12.55
CA GLU A 305 3.81 52.20 -12.65
C GLU A 305 3.88 52.89 -11.29
N ALA A 306 2.84 52.79 -10.47
CA ALA A 306 2.83 53.35 -9.12
C ALA A 306 3.92 52.73 -8.23
N MET A 307 4.07 51.39 -8.27
CA MET A 307 5.07 50.68 -7.47
C MET A 307 6.50 50.93 -7.97
N LEU A 308 6.73 51.01 -9.27
CA LEU A 308 8.03 51.36 -9.85
C LEU A 308 8.43 52.79 -9.46
N ASN A 309 7.49 53.74 -9.51
CA ASN A 309 7.75 55.10 -9.07
C ASN A 309 8.11 55.16 -7.58
N HIS A 310 7.45 54.37 -6.73
CA HIS A 310 7.78 54.26 -5.32
C HIS A 310 9.21 53.72 -5.10
N GLU A 311 9.57 52.62 -5.76
CA GLU A 311 10.92 52.04 -5.63
C GLU A 311 12.02 52.97 -6.14
N ASN A 312 11.75 53.70 -7.22
CA ASN A 312 12.72 54.64 -7.80
C ASN A 312 12.86 55.93 -6.98
N ARG A 313 11.84 56.33 -6.21
CA ARG A 313 11.95 57.46 -5.25
C ARG A 313 12.80 57.10 -4.03
N ASN A 314 12.70 55.86 -3.56
CA ASN A 314 13.36 55.38 -2.35
C ASN A 314 14.68 54.62 -2.63
N LYS A 315 15.22 54.73 -3.85
CA LYS A 315 16.46 54.05 -4.24
C LYS A 315 17.69 54.67 -3.58
N ALA A 316 18.70 53.85 -3.31
CA ALA A 316 20.02 54.35 -2.94
C ALA A 316 20.68 55.07 -4.14
N PRO A 317 21.57 56.06 -3.93
CA PRO A 317 22.21 56.82 -5.01
C PRO A 317 22.95 55.95 -6.04
N ASP A 318 23.51 54.83 -5.57
CA ASP A 318 24.33 53.91 -6.37
C ASP A 318 23.51 52.78 -7.04
N GLU A 319 22.20 52.72 -6.84
CA GLU A 319 21.35 51.63 -7.32
C GLU A 319 20.66 51.99 -8.67
N PRO A 320 20.66 51.08 -9.67
CA PRO A 320 19.99 51.31 -10.95
C PRO A 320 18.47 51.51 -10.78
N SER A 321 17.87 52.34 -11.64
CA SER A 321 16.41 52.49 -11.72
C SER A 321 15.77 51.16 -12.13
N VAL A 322 14.61 50.89 -11.54
CA VAL A 322 13.76 49.76 -11.89
C VAL A 322 12.75 50.25 -12.91
N GLU A 323 12.83 49.74 -14.13
CA GLU A 323 11.99 50.18 -15.27
C GLU A 323 11.20 49.04 -15.91
N ALA A 324 11.32 47.85 -15.33
CA ALA A 324 10.70 46.63 -15.81
C ALA A 324 9.83 45.99 -14.73
N PHE A 325 8.78 45.29 -15.15
CA PHE A 325 7.99 44.44 -14.27
C PHE A 325 7.62 43.12 -14.94
N TRP A 326 7.33 42.12 -14.10
CA TRP A 326 6.84 40.82 -14.52
C TRP A 326 5.40 40.65 -14.07
N VAL A 327 4.52 40.29 -15.01
CA VAL A 327 3.11 39.95 -14.74
C VAL A 327 2.73 38.74 -15.59
N ASP A 328 1.98 37.80 -15.00
CA ASP A 328 1.68 36.53 -15.66
C ASP A 328 0.85 36.69 -16.97
N LEU A 329 0.04 37.74 -17.07
CA LEU A 329 -0.83 38.04 -18.23
C LEU A 329 -0.07 38.22 -19.55
N ASP A 330 1.17 38.73 -19.47
CA ASP A 330 1.96 39.15 -20.63
C ASP A 330 3.33 38.48 -20.70
N CYS A 331 3.92 38.17 -19.53
CA CYS A 331 5.24 37.54 -19.45
C CYS A 331 5.20 36.02 -19.64
N VAL A 332 4.01 35.39 -19.53
CA VAL A 332 3.82 33.98 -19.89
C VAL A 332 3.47 33.87 -21.38
N SER A 333 4.11 32.94 -22.09
CA SER A 333 3.84 32.74 -23.50
C SER A 333 2.38 32.34 -23.78
N PRO A 334 1.74 32.89 -24.84
CA PRO A 334 0.44 32.42 -25.27
C PRO A 334 0.54 30.98 -25.78
N ASP A 335 -0.60 30.28 -25.81
CA ASP A 335 -0.67 28.94 -26.42
C ASP A 335 -0.39 29.02 -27.92
N ASP A 336 0.48 28.15 -28.41
CA ASP A 336 0.68 27.97 -29.84
C ASP A 336 -0.52 27.20 -30.42
N VAL A 337 -1.29 27.84 -31.32
CA VAL A 337 -2.52 27.29 -31.94
C VAL A 337 -2.27 25.97 -32.69
N ASN A 338 -1.01 25.69 -33.04
CA ASN A 338 -0.59 24.48 -33.74
C ASN A 338 -0.34 23.28 -32.80
N ASP A 339 -0.22 23.49 -31.49
CA ASP A 339 0.08 22.43 -30.51
C ASP A 339 -1.21 21.70 -30.10
N LYS A 340 -1.64 20.77 -30.96
CA LYS A 340 -2.84 19.96 -30.73
C LYS A 340 -2.61 18.74 -29.84
N THR A 341 -1.37 18.24 -29.78
CA THR A 341 -0.99 17.06 -28.98
C THR A 341 -0.55 17.49 -27.58
N GLU A 342 -0.91 16.72 -26.55
CA GLU A 342 -0.52 16.99 -25.15
C GLU A 342 1.00 17.02 -24.95
N GLU A 343 1.76 16.21 -25.69
CA GLU A 343 3.23 16.25 -25.74
C GLU A 343 3.77 17.59 -26.23
N ALA A 344 3.18 18.15 -27.30
CA ALA A 344 3.57 19.44 -27.84
C ALA A 344 3.23 20.57 -26.85
N LYS A 345 2.07 20.50 -26.19
CA LYS A 345 1.68 21.47 -25.15
C LYS A 345 2.59 21.44 -23.92
N ALA A 346 3.08 20.28 -23.50
CA ALA A 346 4.00 20.20 -22.37
C ALA A 346 5.40 20.72 -22.72
N GLU A 347 5.83 20.56 -23.97
CA GLU A 347 7.07 21.16 -24.46
C GLU A 347 6.91 22.63 -24.89
N SER A 348 5.67 23.16 -24.86
CA SER A 348 5.34 24.53 -25.23
C SER A 348 6.10 25.56 -24.39
N LYS A 349 6.25 26.76 -24.96
CA LYS A 349 6.89 27.87 -24.27
C LYS A 349 6.11 28.29 -23.03
N ARG A 350 4.77 28.21 -23.07
CA ARG A 350 3.88 28.58 -21.96
C ARG A 350 4.14 27.73 -20.72
N THR A 351 4.12 26.41 -20.87
CA THR A 351 4.31 25.47 -19.75
C THR A 351 5.68 25.66 -19.10
N LYS A 352 6.72 25.89 -19.91
CA LYS A 352 8.06 26.24 -19.41
C LYS A 352 8.07 27.54 -18.62
N ASP A 353 7.39 28.58 -19.11
CA ASP A 353 7.30 29.87 -18.42
C ASP A 353 6.57 29.72 -17.07
N VAL A 354 5.45 28.98 -17.02
CA VAL A 354 4.69 28.71 -15.79
C VAL A 354 5.54 27.94 -14.77
N HIS A 355 6.24 26.89 -15.20
CA HIS A 355 7.10 26.11 -14.30
C HIS A 355 8.34 26.88 -13.80
N SER A 356 8.68 27.99 -14.46
CA SER A 356 9.80 28.88 -14.10
C SER A 356 9.39 30.10 -13.25
N ILE A 357 8.11 30.24 -12.87
CA ILE A 357 7.62 31.40 -12.10
C ILE A 357 8.44 31.61 -10.82
N CYS A 358 8.78 30.54 -10.10
CA CYS A 358 9.59 30.61 -8.90
C CYS A 358 11.00 31.20 -9.15
N ASP A 359 11.58 30.98 -10.33
CA ASP A 359 12.88 31.56 -10.69
C ASP A 359 12.74 33.05 -11.04
N ALA A 360 11.62 33.44 -11.67
CA ALA A 360 11.27 34.84 -11.89
C ALA A 360 11.07 35.59 -10.55
N VAL A 361 10.55 34.94 -9.51
CA VAL A 361 10.45 35.53 -8.17
C VAL A 361 11.83 35.74 -7.54
N ARG A 362 12.71 34.73 -7.60
CA ARG A 362 14.07 34.81 -7.04
C ARG A 362 14.88 35.97 -7.60
N CYS A 363 14.76 36.19 -8.91
CA CYS A 363 15.49 37.23 -9.63
C CYS A 363 14.85 38.62 -9.48
N ALA A 364 13.64 38.72 -8.92
CA ALA A 364 12.97 40.00 -8.72
C ALA A 364 13.62 40.82 -7.59
N LYS A 365 13.59 42.14 -7.75
CA LYS A 365 14.02 43.08 -6.71
C LYS A 365 12.99 43.12 -5.57
N ARG A 366 11.71 43.20 -5.93
CA ARG A 366 10.55 43.24 -5.01
C ARG A 366 9.40 42.40 -5.55
N VAL A 367 8.58 41.87 -4.64
CA VAL A 367 7.36 41.14 -4.97
C VAL A 367 6.17 41.87 -4.37
N TYR A 368 5.22 42.24 -5.22
CA TYR A 368 3.98 42.90 -4.83
C TYR A 368 2.80 41.94 -5.00
N VAL A 369 2.14 41.62 -3.89
CA VAL A 369 0.88 40.88 -3.87
C VAL A 369 -0.26 41.86 -4.09
N VAL A 370 -1.01 41.68 -5.17
CA VAL A 370 -2.08 42.59 -5.60
C VAL A 370 -3.44 41.94 -5.32
N LEU A 371 -4.24 42.60 -4.48
CA LEU A 371 -5.58 42.16 -4.09
C LEU A 371 -6.66 43.19 -4.50
N PRO A 372 -7.92 42.77 -4.70
CA PRO A 372 -9.02 43.70 -5.01
C PRO A 372 -9.44 44.53 -3.79
N SER A 373 -9.38 43.94 -2.58
CA SER A 373 -9.71 44.57 -1.29
C SER A 373 -8.85 43.98 -0.16
N ASP A 374 -8.82 44.63 1.00
CA ASP A 374 -8.09 44.15 2.19
C ASP A 374 -8.85 43.05 2.98
N ASP A 375 -9.92 42.50 2.40
CA ASP A 375 -10.76 41.52 3.09
C ASP A 375 -10.01 40.20 3.35
N PRO A 376 -10.21 39.57 4.53
CA PRO A 376 -9.55 38.31 4.86
C PRO A 376 -9.92 37.17 3.91
N GLU A 377 -11.11 37.21 3.30
CA GLU A 377 -11.51 36.23 2.28
C GLU A 377 -10.67 36.34 1.01
N GLN A 378 -10.35 37.57 0.57
CA GLN A 378 -9.54 37.79 -0.62
C GLN A 378 -8.09 37.33 -0.41
N LYS A 379 -7.53 37.58 0.78
CA LYS A 379 -6.23 37.05 1.19
C LYS A 379 -6.20 35.52 1.17
N ARG A 380 -7.25 34.87 1.67
CA ARG A 380 -7.39 33.40 1.64
C ARG A 380 -7.52 32.85 0.22
N ILE A 381 -8.31 33.47 -0.64
CA ILE A 381 -8.47 33.05 -2.05
C ILE A 381 -7.13 33.09 -2.78
N TRP A 382 -6.32 34.12 -2.56
CA TRP A 382 -4.97 34.19 -3.11
C TRP A 382 -4.05 33.11 -2.51
N GLY A 383 -4.11 32.90 -1.20
CA GLY A 383 -3.32 31.89 -0.50
C GLY A 383 -3.63 30.44 -0.93
N GLN A 384 -4.79 30.17 -1.52
CA GLN A 384 -5.18 28.84 -2.00
C GLN A 384 -4.52 28.43 -3.33
N ARG A 385 -3.83 29.33 -4.03
CA ARG A 385 -3.15 29.01 -5.30
C ARG A 385 -1.83 28.28 -5.05
N ILE A 386 -1.56 27.20 -5.78
CA ILE A 386 -0.36 26.35 -5.61
C ILE A 386 0.96 27.16 -5.63
N TRP A 387 1.08 28.12 -6.55
CA TRP A 387 2.31 28.90 -6.75
C TRP A 387 2.53 30.03 -5.72
N THR A 388 1.52 30.43 -4.93
CA THR A 388 1.66 31.60 -4.04
C THR A 388 2.52 31.32 -2.81
N LEU A 389 2.49 30.09 -2.29
CA LEU A 389 3.37 29.73 -1.17
C LEU A 389 4.85 29.75 -1.58
N PRO A 390 5.28 29.11 -2.69
CA PRO A 390 6.66 29.26 -3.16
C PRO A 390 7.04 30.70 -3.52
N GLU A 391 6.14 31.47 -4.14
CA GLU A 391 6.36 32.90 -4.42
C GLU A 391 6.68 33.67 -3.13
N VAL A 392 5.97 33.41 -2.03
CA VAL A 392 6.22 34.05 -0.73
C VAL A 392 7.51 33.57 -0.08
N LEU A 393 7.72 32.26 0.00
CA LEU A 393 8.92 31.71 0.65
C LEU A 393 10.21 32.19 -0.02
N LEU A 394 10.24 32.25 -1.35
CA LEU A 394 11.40 32.69 -2.13
C LEU A 394 11.60 34.21 -2.11
N ALA A 395 10.56 34.97 -1.83
CA ALA A 395 10.60 36.43 -1.74
C ALA A 395 10.89 36.93 -0.32
N ALA A 396 11.29 36.07 0.62
CA ALA A 396 11.56 36.42 2.01
C ALA A 396 12.31 37.77 2.17
N GLY A 397 11.68 38.73 2.87
CA GLY A 397 12.22 40.08 3.09
C GLY A 397 12.04 41.09 1.94
N LYS A 398 11.46 40.68 0.80
CA LYS A 398 11.19 41.50 -0.39
C LYS A 398 9.69 41.70 -0.69
N ILE A 399 8.81 41.14 0.12
CA ILE A 399 7.36 41.08 -0.12
C ILE A 399 6.68 42.34 0.39
N ARG A 400 5.74 42.83 -0.41
CA ARG A 400 4.76 43.85 -0.05
C ARG A 400 3.41 43.43 -0.58
N TYR A 401 2.32 43.88 0.03
CA TYR A 401 1.01 43.75 -0.58
C TYR A 401 0.32 45.11 -0.71
N CYS A 402 -0.51 45.22 -1.73
CA CYS A 402 -1.34 46.38 -2.00
C CYS A 402 -2.74 45.91 -2.41
N PHE A 403 -3.76 46.74 -2.10
CA PHE A 403 -5.13 46.47 -2.52
C PHE A 403 -5.67 47.63 -3.34
N SER A 404 -6.34 47.31 -4.45
CA SER A 404 -7.02 48.27 -5.30
C SER A 404 -8.14 47.59 -6.06
N ASN A 405 -9.32 48.20 -6.09
CA ASN A 405 -10.45 47.65 -6.81
C ASN A 405 -10.40 48.09 -8.29
N PRO A 406 -10.58 47.16 -9.25
CA PRO A 406 -10.62 47.50 -10.68
C PRO A 406 -11.79 48.43 -11.07
N ASP A 407 -12.88 48.46 -10.30
CA ASP A 407 -14.11 49.20 -10.64
C ASP A 407 -14.18 50.63 -10.06
N THR A 408 -13.36 50.95 -9.05
CA THR A 408 -13.47 52.21 -8.26
C THR A 408 -12.43 53.27 -8.64
N ILE A 409 -11.79 53.12 -9.80
CA ILE A 409 -10.57 53.88 -10.11
C ILE A 409 -10.90 55.32 -10.52
N GLU A 410 -10.78 56.26 -9.57
CA GLU A 410 -10.57 57.68 -9.85
C GLU A 410 -9.14 57.91 -10.39
N ASN A 411 -8.98 58.87 -11.31
CA ASN A 411 -7.75 59.18 -12.06
C ASN A 411 -6.59 59.76 -11.22
N ASP A 412 -6.59 59.62 -9.90
CA ASP A 412 -5.62 60.32 -9.07
C ASP A 412 -4.32 59.50 -8.93
N HIS A 413 -3.21 60.06 -9.41
CA HIS A 413 -1.86 59.49 -9.42
C HIS A 413 -1.24 59.34 -8.01
N ARG A 414 -2.05 59.15 -6.96
CA ARG A 414 -1.58 59.06 -5.58
C ARG A 414 -0.93 57.71 -5.30
N ASP A 415 0.05 57.74 -4.40
CA ASP A 415 0.74 56.56 -3.91
C ASP A 415 -0.28 55.55 -3.35
N LEU A 416 -0.43 54.41 -4.04
CA LEU A 416 -1.28 53.31 -3.61
C LEU A 416 -0.80 52.80 -2.23
N PRO A 417 -1.72 52.54 -1.29
CA PRO A 417 -1.36 51.98 0.01
C PRO A 417 -0.70 50.62 -0.20
N HIS A 418 0.52 50.48 0.31
CA HIS A 418 1.26 49.23 0.33
C HIS A 418 1.78 48.99 1.74
N PHE A 419 1.86 47.73 2.12
CA PHE A 419 2.26 47.32 3.45
C PHE A 419 3.46 46.37 3.34
N ASP A 420 4.48 46.65 4.15
CA ASP A 420 5.58 45.72 4.39
C ASP A 420 5.06 44.60 5.31
N VAL A 421 5.27 43.35 4.93
CA VAL A 421 4.74 42.19 5.65
C VAL A 421 5.83 41.15 5.84
N THR A 422 5.93 40.61 7.06
CA THR A 422 6.85 39.51 7.35
C THR A 422 6.25 38.17 6.95
N LEU A 423 7.07 37.12 6.83
CA LEU A 423 6.55 35.80 6.51
C LEU A 423 5.56 35.26 7.57
N THR A 424 5.76 35.64 8.84
CA THR A 424 4.85 35.26 9.94
C THR A 424 3.50 35.98 9.83
N ASP A 425 3.51 37.28 9.48
CA ASP A 425 2.26 38.02 9.25
C ASP A 425 1.49 37.47 8.03
N MET A 426 2.22 37.03 6.99
CA MET A 426 1.64 36.35 5.83
C MET A 426 0.99 35.03 6.23
N TYR A 427 1.66 34.23 7.06
CA TYR A 427 1.11 32.98 7.58
C TYR A 427 -0.23 33.19 8.28
N ASP A 428 -0.27 34.08 9.27
CA ASP A 428 -1.46 34.32 10.09
C ASP A 428 -2.63 34.90 9.28
N SER A 429 -2.34 35.72 8.27
CA SER A 429 -3.36 36.43 7.48
C SER A 429 -3.85 35.66 6.26
N PHE A 430 -2.96 34.96 5.54
CA PHE A 430 -3.26 34.31 4.26
C PHE A 430 -3.47 32.80 4.40
N TRP A 431 -2.81 32.15 5.35
CA TRP A 431 -2.94 30.72 5.66
C TRP A 431 -3.33 30.47 7.13
N PRO A 432 -4.42 31.10 7.62
CA PRO A 432 -4.81 30.93 9.01
C PRO A 432 -5.08 29.45 9.30
N ARG A 433 -4.43 28.94 10.35
CA ARG A 433 -4.64 27.58 10.84
C ARG A 433 -6.15 27.40 11.12
N SER A 434 -6.71 26.27 10.69
CA SER A 434 -8.08 25.90 11.06
C SER A 434 -8.11 25.50 12.54
N THR A 435 -7.86 26.45 13.43
CA THR A 435 -7.98 26.24 14.87
C THR A 435 -9.44 26.41 15.24
N SER A 436 -10.07 25.30 15.62
CA SER A 436 -10.99 25.31 16.75
C SER A 436 -10.27 25.94 17.94
N ARG A 437 -10.42 27.27 18.09
CA ARG A 437 -9.95 27.95 19.29
C ARG A 437 -10.67 27.32 20.49
N PHE A 438 -9.89 26.92 21.49
CA PHE A 438 -10.26 26.25 22.75
C PHE A 438 -10.19 24.71 22.73
N ARG A 439 -9.02 24.17 23.09
CA ARG A 439 -8.89 22.79 23.58
C ARG A 439 -7.94 22.72 24.78
N SER A 440 -8.44 22.15 25.87
CA SER A 440 -7.74 21.88 27.11
C SER A 440 -6.71 20.76 26.95
N SER A 441 -5.65 20.82 27.76
CA SER A 441 -4.48 19.90 27.79
C SER A 441 -4.74 18.40 28.02
N HIS A 442 -5.99 17.94 28.01
CA HIS A 442 -6.35 16.52 28.22
C HIS A 442 -6.86 15.80 26.96
N GLU A 443 -6.98 16.48 25.81
CA GLU A 443 -7.43 15.89 24.53
C GLU A 443 -6.31 15.74 23.49
N GLU A 444 -5.03 15.71 23.90
CA GLU A 444 -3.89 15.57 22.98
C GLU A 444 -3.80 14.20 22.29
N GLU A 445 -4.50 13.17 22.78
CA GLU A 445 -4.30 11.80 22.29
C GLU A 445 -5.22 11.37 21.13
N ASN A 446 -6.22 12.16 20.71
CA ASN A 446 -7.28 11.62 19.85
C ASN A 446 -7.80 12.52 18.70
N ASP A 447 -7.16 13.65 18.41
CA ASP A 447 -7.36 14.35 17.13
C ASP A 447 -6.16 14.10 16.23
N GLY A 448 -6.40 13.73 14.97
CA GLY A 448 -5.34 13.38 14.03
C GLY A 448 -4.32 14.50 13.93
N SER A 449 -3.12 14.28 14.46
CA SER A 449 -2.04 15.27 14.58
C SER A 449 -1.45 15.58 13.20
N HIS A 450 -2.20 16.32 12.36
CA HIS A 450 -1.66 16.84 11.12
C HIS A 450 -0.59 17.88 11.44
N GLU A 451 0.59 17.68 10.87
CA GLU A 451 1.69 18.61 11.03
C GLU A 451 1.40 19.91 10.28
N ASP A 452 1.76 21.03 10.90
CA ASP A 452 1.60 22.35 10.29
C ASP A 452 2.77 22.64 9.35
N VAL A 453 2.73 22.00 8.19
CA VAL A 453 3.84 22.02 7.23
C VAL A 453 4.14 23.43 6.70
N ILE A 454 3.13 24.31 6.59
CA ILE A 454 3.33 25.69 6.13
C ILE A 454 4.10 26.47 7.19
N ALA A 455 3.74 26.32 8.48
CA ALA A 455 4.49 26.94 9.56
C ALA A 455 5.95 26.44 9.61
N HIS A 456 6.19 25.14 9.43
CA HIS A 456 7.54 24.57 9.37
C HIS A 456 8.38 25.15 8.23
N LEU A 457 7.79 25.31 7.04
CA LEU A 457 8.46 25.95 5.90
C LEU A 457 8.75 27.43 6.19
N ILE A 458 7.81 28.17 6.76
CA ILE A 458 8.03 29.59 7.08
C ILE A 458 9.12 29.75 8.13
N ASN A 459 9.16 28.89 9.14
CA ASN A 459 10.23 28.84 10.13
C ASN A 459 11.60 28.55 9.48
N HIS A 460 11.63 27.69 8.46
CA HIS A 460 12.83 27.45 7.68
C HIS A 460 13.33 28.69 6.94
N TYR A 461 12.47 29.36 6.19
CA TYR A 461 12.84 30.53 5.38
C TYR A 461 13.07 31.81 6.22
N THR A 462 12.53 31.87 7.45
CA THR A 462 12.83 32.92 8.43
C THR A 462 14.10 32.64 9.25
N ASN A 463 14.77 31.50 9.03
CA ASN A 463 15.92 31.01 9.81
C ASN A 463 15.65 30.79 11.30
N THR A 464 14.40 30.58 11.72
CA THR A 464 14.07 30.24 13.12
C THR A 464 14.36 28.76 13.42
N THR A 465 14.07 27.87 12.48
CA THR A 465 14.43 26.45 12.53
C THR A 465 15.07 26.03 11.21
N LYS A 466 16.03 25.11 11.23
CA LYS A 466 16.63 24.57 10.00
C LYS A 466 16.11 23.15 9.79
N LEU A 467 15.30 22.97 8.74
CA LEU A 467 14.86 21.66 8.30
C LEU A 467 16.00 20.95 7.55
N SER A 468 16.08 19.63 7.70
CA SER A 468 16.89 18.78 6.81
C SER A 468 16.34 18.83 5.38
N GLU A 469 17.15 18.43 4.38
CA GLU A 469 16.71 18.38 2.99
C GLU A 469 15.48 17.49 2.80
N LEU A 470 15.46 16.34 3.48
CA LEU A 470 14.32 15.43 3.53
C LEU A 470 13.06 16.07 4.15
N GLN A 471 13.21 16.77 5.27
CA GLN A 471 12.09 17.48 5.92
C GLN A 471 11.58 18.63 5.07
N LEU A 472 12.48 19.40 4.45
CA LEU A 472 12.13 20.49 3.55
C LEU A 472 11.33 19.96 2.35
N PHE A 473 11.80 18.87 1.73
CA PHE A 473 11.12 18.25 0.60
C PHE A 473 9.74 17.74 0.98
N THR A 474 9.64 16.97 2.07
CA THR A 474 8.36 16.39 2.54
C THR A 474 7.35 17.47 2.91
N CYS A 475 7.75 18.49 3.67
CA CYS A 475 6.89 19.62 4.01
C CYS A 475 6.46 20.41 2.75
N ALA A 476 7.37 20.63 1.80
CA ALA A 476 7.05 21.31 0.54
C ALA A 476 6.00 20.55 -0.27
N VAL A 477 6.17 19.23 -0.47
CA VAL A 477 5.22 18.40 -1.22
C VAL A 477 3.87 18.34 -0.52
N GLN A 478 3.84 18.14 0.81
CA GLN A 478 2.60 18.16 1.58
C GLN A 478 1.86 19.50 1.45
N ALA A 479 2.58 20.62 1.55
CA ALA A 479 1.99 21.95 1.41
C ALA A 479 1.40 22.16 0.00
N MET A 480 2.13 21.78 -1.06
CA MET A 480 1.60 21.86 -2.43
C MET A 480 0.36 20.97 -2.63
N ALA A 481 0.35 19.77 -2.02
CA ALA A 481 -0.76 18.84 -2.08
C ALA A 481 -2.02 19.33 -1.33
N GLN A 482 -1.84 20.14 -0.27
CA GLN A 482 -2.93 20.81 0.44
C GLN A 482 -3.50 21.96 -0.42
N LEU A 483 -2.62 22.76 -1.03
CA LEU A 483 -3.01 23.89 -1.88
C LEU A 483 -3.68 23.49 -3.20
N SER A 484 -3.41 22.28 -3.71
CA SER A 484 -4.03 21.81 -4.96
C SER A 484 -5.53 21.52 -4.86
N THR A 485 -6.13 21.58 -3.66
CA THR A 485 -7.58 21.37 -3.44
C THR A 485 -8.42 22.64 -3.50
N GLY A 486 -7.80 23.79 -3.78
CA GLY A 486 -8.49 25.08 -3.86
C GLY A 486 -9.57 25.13 -4.95
N LYS A 487 -10.50 26.09 -4.87
CA LYS A 487 -11.62 26.24 -5.81
C LYS A 487 -11.20 26.68 -7.23
N ASP A 488 -9.93 27.03 -7.45
CA ASP A 488 -9.40 27.66 -8.68
C ASP A 488 -8.40 26.77 -9.45
N ILE A 489 -8.80 25.55 -9.79
CA ILE A 489 -7.96 24.60 -10.55
C ILE A 489 -8.25 24.68 -12.07
N GLN A 490 -8.87 25.75 -12.57
CA GLN A 490 -9.12 25.86 -14.01
C GLN A 490 -7.79 26.00 -14.77
N GLY A 491 -7.28 24.88 -15.28
CA GLY A 491 -6.10 24.81 -16.14
C GLY A 491 -4.84 24.25 -15.51
N TYR A 492 -4.82 23.92 -14.20
CA TYR A 492 -3.69 23.24 -13.57
C TYR A 492 -3.92 21.73 -13.51
N THR A 493 -2.91 20.96 -13.89
CA THR A 493 -2.91 19.50 -13.73
C THR A 493 -2.39 19.14 -12.35
N THR A 494 -2.74 17.96 -11.84
CA THR A 494 -2.19 17.48 -10.57
C THR A 494 -0.67 17.24 -10.65
N ALA A 495 -0.10 17.09 -11.85
CA ALA A 495 1.35 17.05 -12.05
C ALA A 495 2.05 18.40 -11.79
N ASP A 496 1.31 19.52 -11.83
CA ASP A 496 1.84 20.86 -11.59
C ASP A 496 2.31 21.03 -10.14
N MET A 497 1.81 20.21 -9.21
CA MET A 497 2.27 20.19 -7.82
C MET A 497 3.78 19.89 -7.73
N ALA A 498 4.29 19.00 -8.60
CA ALA A 498 5.68 18.60 -8.59
C ALA A 498 6.58 19.71 -9.13
N TYR A 499 6.12 20.40 -10.18
CA TYR A 499 6.85 21.53 -10.74
C TYR A 499 6.82 22.75 -9.82
N ALA A 500 5.76 22.93 -9.03
CA ALA A 500 5.72 23.94 -7.98
C ALA A 500 6.67 23.62 -6.82
N ALA A 501 6.66 22.37 -6.32
CA ALA A 501 7.57 21.93 -5.28
C ALA A 501 9.04 22.00 -5.71
N MET A 502 9.32 21.66 -6.98
CA MET A 502 10.64 21.83 -7.61
C MET A 502 11.14 23.27 -7.49
N GLY A 503 10.22 24.24 -7.51
CA GLY A 503 10.51 25.64 -7.29
C GLY A 503 11.20 25.94 -5.96
N LEU A 504 11.15 25.08 -4.94
CA LEU A 504 11.83 25.24 -3.65
C LEU A 504 13.15 24.45 -3.53
N LEU A 505 13.46 23.61 -4.51
CA LEU A 505 14.60 22.69 -4.49
C LEU A 505 15.77 23.18 -5.36
N ALA A 506 16.90 22.47 -5.30
CA ALA A 506 18.11 22.82 -6.05
C ALA A 506 18.03 22.41 -7.54
N TYR A 507 17.67 21.16 -7.82
CA TYR A 507 17.65 20.60 -9.17
C TYR A 507 16.27 20.66 -9.82
N ARG A 508 16.28 20.67 -11.16
CA ARG A 508 15.08 20.82 -12.01
C ARG A 508 14.86 19.58 -12.87
N ILE A 509 13.59 19.26 -13.12
CA ILE A 509 13.13 18.20 -14.03
C ILE A 509 12.38 18.81 -15.22
N SER A 510 12.47 18.19 -16.39
CA SER A 510 11.74 18.63 -17.58
C SER A 510 10.27 18.21 -17.52
N ALA A 511 9.34 19.06 -17.94
CA ALA A 511 7.93 18.69 -17.95
C ALA A 511 7.66 17.45 -18.81
N ASN A 512 6.86 16.52 -18.31
CA ASN A 512 6.35 15.36 -19.04
C ASN A 512 4.83 15.26 -18.81
N PRO A 513 4.00 15.38 -19.87
CA PRO A 513 2.54 15.38 -19.72
C PRO A 513 1.97 13.98 -19.42
N THR A 514 2.75 12.94 -19.71
CA THR A 514 2.32 11.56 -19.46
C THR A 514 2.55 11.13 -18.01
N ASP A 515 3.24 11.95 -17.20
CA ASP A 515 3.56 11.61 -15.82
C ASP A 515 2.36 11.82 -14.91
N SER A 516 2.08 10.82 -14.07
CA SER A 516 1.17 11.01 -12.94
C SER A 516 1.82 11.91 -11.87
N PRO A 517 1.04 12.50 -10.95
CA PRO A 517 1.57 13.36 -9.89
C PRO A 517 2.63 12.66 -9.05
N PHE A 518 2.40 11.39 -8.72
CA PHE A 518 3.38 10.55 -8.03
C PHE A 518 4.64 10.33 -8.88
N GLN A 519 4.50 10.01 -10.17
CA GLN A 519 5.67 9.83 -11.06
C GLN A 519 6.51 11.12 -11.15
N ALA A 520 5.86 12.28 -11.23
CA ALA A 520 6.54 13.57 -11.29
C ALA A 520 7.29 13.90 -9.99
N ILE A 521 6.67 13.70 -8.83
CA ILE A 521 7.31 13.87 -7.51
C ILE A 521 8.43 12.86 -7.29
N ALA A 522 8.21 11.59 -7.65
CA ALA A 522 9.23 10.56 -7.52
C ALA A 522 10.44 10.87 -8.40
N ARG A 523 10.22 11.30 -9.64
CA ARG A 523 11.30 11.75 -10.53
C ARG A 523 12.03 12.97 -9.97
N LEU A 524 11.31 13.91 -9.36
CA LEU A 524 11.90 15.08 -8.70
C LEU A 524 12.81 14.66 -7.53
N SER A 525 12.39 13.67 -6.74
CA SER A 525 13.14 13.12 -5.63
C SER A 525 14.40 12.37 -6.08
N LEU A 526 14.33 11.57 -7.14
CA LEU A 526 15.48 10.87 -7.72
C LEU A 526 16.57 11.86 -8.19
N VAL A 527 16.15 13.00 -8.76
CA VAL A 527 17.07 14.02 -9.29
C VAL A 527 17.67 14.91 -8.21
N ASN A 528 16.96 15.15 -7.10
CA ASN A 528 17.44 16.01 -6.01
C ASN A 528 18.17 15.25 -4.88
N ASP A 529 18.45 13.96 -5.06
CA ASP A 529 19.06 13.07 -4.04
C ASP A 529 18.47 13.30 -2.63
N SER A 530 17.15 13.18 -2.51
CA SER A 530 16.41 13.55 -1.28
C SER A 530 16.54 12.51 -0.17
N ASP A 531 17.75 12.15 0.24
CA ASP A 531 18.06 11.23 1.36
C ASP A 531 17.26 9.90 1.34
N ASN A 532 17.14 9.27 0.15
CA ASN A 532 16.37 8.05 -0.07
C ASN A 532 14.88 8.18 0.33
N LEU A 533 14.25 9.30 -0.03
CA LEU A 533 12.84 9.59 0.25
C LEU A 533 11.90 8.46 -0.20
N LEU A 534 12.09 7.94 -1.42
CA LEU A 534 11.18 6.94 -1.99
C LEU A 534 11.26 5.59 -1.26
N GLU A 535 12.47 5.18 -0.88
CA GLU A 535 12.75 3.99 -0.10
C GLU A 535 12.08 4.08 1.28
N ARG A 536 12.15 5.26 1.92
CA ARG A 536 11.46 5.53 3.18
C ARG A 536 9.95 5.53 3.00
N LEU A 537 9.45 6.08 1.90
CA LEU A 537 8.01 6.19 1.61
C LEU A 537 7.38 4.80 1.40
N VAL A 538 8.11 3.90 0.77
CA VAL A 538 7.75 2.48 0.62
C VAL A 538 7.56 1.83 2.00
N CYS A 539 8.38 2.19 2.99
CA CYS A 539 8.32 1.68 4.36
C CYS A 539 7.26 2.35 5.26
N LEU A 540 6.66 3.46 4.82
CA LEU A 540 5.67 4.21 5.58
C LEU A 540 4.29 3.55 5.50
N TRP A 541 3.53 3.49 6.60
CA TRP A 541 2.13 3.06 6.55
C TRP A 541 1.21 4.16 7.06
N PRO A 542 0.64 4.98 6.14
CA PRO A 542 -0.11 6.18 6.51
C PRO A 542 -1.28 5.88 7.43
N SER A 543 -1.51 6.77 8.40
CA SER A 543 -2.70 6.73 9.25
C SER A 543 -3.94 6.98 8.40
N HIS A 544 -5.00 6.21 8.62
CA HIS A 544 -6.25 6.39 7.88
C HIS A 544 -6.89 7.71 8.31
N PRO A 545 -7.33 8.56 7.37
CA PRO A 545 -8.02 9.79 7.73
C PRO A 545 -9.32 9.45 8.47
N PRO A 546 -9.70 10.21 9.52
CA PRO A 546 -10.95 9.98 10.24
C PRO A 546 -12.16 10.01 9.31
N GLN A 547 -13.15 9.16 9.59
CA GLN A 547 -14.33 8.88 8.75
C GLN A 547 -15.15 10.13 8.34
N LYS A 548 -15.07 11.21 9.11
CA LYS A 548 -15.69 12.51 8.78
C LYS A 548 -15.03 13.20 7.58
N GLN A 549 -13.70 13.15 7.46
CA GLN A 549 -12.99 13.71 6.31
C GLN A 549 -13.27 12.91 5.02
N LEU A 550 -13.46 11.59 5.14
CA LEU A 550 -13.88 10.73 4.02
C LEU A 550 -15.29 11.08 3.52
N GLN A 551 -16.20 11.50 4.40
CA GLN A 551 -17.54 11.95 4.02
C GLN A 551 -17.55 13.34 3.36
N ASP A 552 -16.74 14.28 3.83
CA ASP A 552 -16.58 15.59 3.19
C ASP A 552 -15.88 15.48 1.82
N GLN A 553 -14.92 14.55 1.69
CA GLN A 553 -14.26 14.22 0.41
C GLN A 553 -15.18 13.49 -0.57
N ALA A 554 -16.17 12.73 -0.10
CA ALA A 554 -17.16 12.10 -0.97
C ALA A 554 -18.13 13.11 -1.62
N GLN A 555 -18.27 14.32 -1.05
CA GLN A 555 -19.14 15.38 -1.58
C GLN A 555 -18.40 16.35 -2.54
N GLY A 556 -17.07 16.44 -2.45
CA GLY A 556 -16.25 17.19 -3.40
C GLY A 556 -15.61 16.27 -4.43
N HIS A 557 -16.18 16.20 -5.64
CA HIS A 557 -15.63 15.54 -6.85
C HIS A 557 -14.71 14.32 -6.58
N SER A 558 -15.29 13.13 -6.73
CA SER A 558 -14.59 11.85 -6.95
C SER A 558 -13.28 12.03 -7.70
N ASP A 559 -12.20 11.39 -7.25
CA ASP A 559 -11.07 10.85 -8.08
C ASP A 559 -9.69 10.84 -7.38
N LEU A 560 -9.59 11.02 -6.06
CA LEU A 560 -8.29 10.93 -5.38
C LEU A 560 -7.89 9.50 -5.02
N ALA A 561 -7.41 8.80 -6.04
CA ALA A 561 -6.71 7.53 -5.94
C ALA A 561 -5.50 7.59 -4.99
N GLY A 562 -5.16 6.44 -4.40
CA GLY A 562 -4.17 6.28 -3.32
C GLY A 562 -2.73 6.74 -3.58
N SER A 563 -2.41 7.41 -4.69
CA SER A 563 -1.11 8.05 -4.93
C SER A 563 -1.06 9.50 -4.41
N GLU A 564 -2.09 10.30 -4.69
CA GLU A 564 -2.19 11.69 -4.20
C GLU A 564 -2.47 11.75 -2.68
N MET A 565 -3.23 10.77 -2.16
CA MET A 565 -3.47 10.66 -0.72
C MET A 565 -2.18 10.41 0.07
N ILE A 566 -1.26 9.60 -0.48
CA ILE A 566 0.07 9.37 0.14
C ILE A 566 0.86 10.68 0.20
N LEU A 567 0.77 11.52 -0.83
CA LEU A 567 1.50 12.80 -0.90
C LEU A 567 0.93 13.86 0.04
N ARG A 568 -0.37 13.82 0.35
CA ARG A 568 -1.03 14.80 1.25
C ARG A 568 -0.63 14.68 2.70
N ASN A 569 -0.25 13.49 3.16
CA ASN A 569 0.08 13.21 4.55
C ASN A 569 1.51 12.66 4.68
N ILE A 570 2.41 13.05 3.77
CA ILE A 570 3.76 12.48 3.67
C ILE A 570 4.68 12.87 4.85
N ALA A 571 4.48 14.05 5.43
CA ALA A 571 5.22 14.55 6.59
C ALA A 571 4.56 14.17 7.92
N ASP A 572 3.30 13.71 7.90
CA ASP A 572 2.58 13.28 9.09
C ASP A 572 3.14 11.96 9.63
N ARG A 573 2.89 11.70 10.91
CA ARG A 573 3.28 10.44 11.54
C ARG A 573 2.44 9.28 11.01
N ASP A 574 3.12 8.16 10.77
CA ASP A 574 2.50 6.93 10.33
C ASP A 574 1.70 6.24 11.46
N GLN A 575 1.07 5.10 11.15
CA GLN A 575 0.31 4.32 12.13
C GLN A 575 1.13 3.83 13.33
N TYR A 576 2.45 3.81 13.21
CA TYR A 576 3.39 3.47 14.28
C TYR A 576 3.90 4.70 15.04
N SER A 577 3.35 5.88 14.75
CA SER A 577 3.72 7.18 15.33
C SER A 577 5.14 7.61 14.98
N VAL A 578 5.62 7.26 13.78
CA VAL A 578 6.98 7.57 13.30
C VAL A 578 6.91 8.44 12.05
N HIS A 579 7.82 9.41 11.92
CA HIS A 579 7.92 10.22 10.71
C HIS A 579 8.75 9.52 9.63
N LEU A 580 8.59 9.97 8.39
CA LEU A 580 9.34 9.45 7.26
C LEU A 580 10.87 9.53 7.45
N TRP A 581 11.37 10.62 8.03
CA TRP A 581 12.81 10.85 8.23
C TRP A 581 13.42 10.03 9.38
N ASP A 582 12.61 9.39 10.22
CA ASP A 582 13.07 8.52 11.31
C ASP A 582 13.28 7.06 10.83
N ILE A 583 12.86 6.73 9.61
CA ILE A 583 12.99 5.39 9.01
C ILE A 583 14.32 5.31 8.25
N GLU A 584 15.13 4.29 8.56
CA GLU A 584 16.36 4.00 7.84
C GLU A 584 16.07 2.98 6.72
N PRO A 585 16.21 3.33 5.43
CA PRO A 585 15.95 2.39 4.35
C PRO A 585 17.07 1.34 4.21
N THR A 586 16.68 0.10 3.91
CA THR A 586 17.60 -1.01 3.58
C THR A 586 17.54 -1.41 2.11
N CYS A 587 16.43 -1.06 1.43
CA CYS A 587 16.28 -1.24 -0.01
C CYS A 587 16.75 0.01 -0.78
N SER A 588 16.74 -0.07 -2.11
CA SER A 588 17.03 1.06 -3.00
C SER A 588 16.06 1.10 -4.16
N VAL A 589 15.63 2.30 -4.55
CA VAL A 589 14.74 2.51 -5.68
C VAL A 589 15.59 2.77 -6.92
N VAL A 590 15.51 1.85 -7.89
CA VAL A 590 16.25 1.95 -9.15
C VAL A 590 15.46 2.72 -10.19
N GLY A 591 14.13 2.65 -10.15
CA GLY A 591 13.27 3.36 -11.08
C GLY A 591 11.80 3.42 -10.70
N ILE A 592 11.02 4.07 -11.55
CA ILE A 592 9.60 4.35 -11.40
C ILE A 592 8.86 3.62 -12.52
N GLY A 593 7.78 2.93 -12.19
CA GLY A 593 6.98 2.16 -13.15
C GLY A 593 6.14 3.06 -14.07
N ASP A 594 5.77 2.52 -15.24
CA ASP A 594 5.00 3.22 -16.28
C ASP A 594 3.46 3.15 -16.08
N ASP A 595 3.00 2.78 -14.90
CA ASP A 595 1.56 2.61 -14.67
C ASP A 595 0.90 3.96 -14.33
N GLN A 596 -0.09 4.37 -15.13
CA GLN A 596 -0.72 5.69 -15.01
C GLN A 596 -1.44 5.92 -13.67
N TYR A 597 -2.16 4.90 -13.17
CA TYR A 597 -3.03 5.02 -12.00
C TYR A 597 -2.48 4.36 -10.73
N THR A 598 -1.28 3.78 -10.80
CA THR A 598 -0.73 3.02 -9.68
C THR A 598 0.66 3.56 -9.31
N PRO A 599 0.90 3.96 -8.05
CA PRO A 599 2.20 4.48 -7.64
C PRO A 599 3.20 3.32 -7.53
N THR A 600 3.89 3.01 -8.64
CA THR A 600 4.82 1.88 -8.73
C THR A 600 6.28 2.33 -8.78
N VAL A 601 7.12 1.61 -8.04
CA VAL A 601 8.57 1.78 -8.00
C VAL A 601 9.23 0.42 -8.24
N ILE A 602 10.45 0.44 -8.79
CA ILE A 602 11.30 -0.74 -8.93
C ILE A 602 12.32 -0.69 -7.80
N LEU A 603 12.28 -1.71 -6.95
CA LEU A 603 13.16 -1.87 -5.80
C LEU A 603 14.27 -2.86 -6.11
N ASP A 604 15.43 -2.57 -5.55
CA ASP A 604 16.63 -3.39 -5.55
C ASP A 604 17.18 -3.51 -4.12
N ARG A 605 18.05 -4.50 -3.90
CA ARG A 605 18.59 -4.84 -2.56
C ARG A 605 17.51 -5.11 -1.50
N CYS A 606 16.34 -5.59 -1.93
CA CYS A 606 15.28 -6.00 -1.02
C CYS A 606 15.55 -7.41 -0.50
N ARG A 607 15.00 -7.76 0.68
CA ARG A 607 14.99 -9.16 1.13
C ARG A 607 13.57 -9.66 1.31
N GLY A 608 13.23 -10.78 0.68
CA GLY A 608 11.89 -11.34 0.66
C GLY A 608 11.75 -12.61 1.49
N ILE A 609 10.62 -12.76 2.18
CA ILE A 609 10.20 -13.99 2.84
C ILE A 609 8.81 -14.36 2.30
N PRO A 610 8.64 -15.53 1.66
CA PRO A 610 7.33 -15.94 1.19
C PRO A 610 6.42 -16.33 2.37
N ILE A 611 5.13 -15.98 2.28
CA ILE A 611 4.14 -16.30 3.31
C ILE A 611 3.32 -17.51 2.86
N ARG A 612 3.27 -18.53 3.72
CA ARG A 612 2.55 -19.77 3.45
C ARG A 612 1.10 -19.68 3.92
N TRP A 613 0.15 -19.76 2.99
CA TRP A 613 -1.29 -19.66 3.29
C TRP A 613 -2.06 -20.98 3.19
N LYS A 614 -1.47 -21.99 2.55
CA LYS A 614 -2.15 -23.22 2.14
C LYS A 614 -2.28 -24.24 3.27
N ASN A 615 -1.22 -24.40 4.07
CA ASN A 615 -1.14 -25.32 5.20
C ASN A 615 0.01 -24.95 6.14
N PHE A 616 -0.11 -25.32 7.42
CA PHE A 616 1.02 -25.29 8.34
C PHE A 616 2.09 -26.33 7.93
N PRO A 617 3.37 -25.94 7.87
CA PRO A 617 4.46 -26.86 7.57
C PRO A 617 4.63 -27.86 8.71
N ARG A 618 5.19 -29.03 8.39
CA ARG A 618 5.61 -29.99 9.41
C ARG A 618 6.90 -29.48 10.05
N VAL A 619 6.89 -29.31 11.37
CA VAL A 619 8.04 -28.82 12.13
C VAL A 619 9.16 -29.87 12.08
N LYS A 620 10.39 -29.43 11.77
CA LYS A 620 11.60 -30.23 11.94
C LYS A 620 12.03 -30.15 13.40
N TYR A 621 12.15 -31.31 14.05
CA TYR A 621 12.66 -31.40 15.42
C TYR A 621 14.17 -31.64 15.37
N VAL A 622 14.94 -30.79 16.04
CA VAL A 622 16.41 -30.87 16.03
C VAL A 622 16.89 -32.01 16.92
N LYS A 623 17.95 -32.69 16.45
CA LYS A 623 18.62 -33.79 17.16
C LYS A 623 19.66 -33.32 18.17
N ASP A 624 20.08 -32.06 18.10
CA ASP A 624 21.10 -31.46 18.97
C ASP A 624 20.49 -31.08 20.32
N LEU A 625 20.33 -32.11 21.13
CA LEU A 625 19.68 -32.08 22.42
C LEU A 625 20.74 -31.91 23.52
N ASN A 626 20.96 -30.68 23.97
CA ASN A 626 21.83 -30.42 25.11
C ASN A 626 21.02 -30.49 26.42
N GLY A 627 21.31 -31.48 27.27
CA GLY A 627 20.78 -31.57 28.63
C GLY A 627 20.45 -32.99 29.10
N PHE A 628 20.51 -33.23 30.42
CA PHE A 628 20.33 -34.55 31.03
C PHE A 628 18.99 -35.22 30.66
N ARG A 629 17.87 -34.47 30.74
CA ARG A 629 16.54 -34.98 30.39
C ARG A 629 16.45 -35.42 28.92
N ALA A 630 17.15 -34.72 28.04
CA ALA A 630 17.13 -34.96 26.61
C ALA A 630 18.03 -36.14 26.20
N THR A 631 19.18 -36.30 26.86
CA THR A 631 20.01 -37.51 26.71
C THR A 631 19.28 -38.76 27.23
N VAL A 632 18.56 -38.65 28.34
CA VAL A 632 17.77 -39.76 28.88
C VAL A 632 16.63 -40.13 27.93
N SER A 633 15.87 -39.16 27.42
CA SER A 633 14.78 -39.44 26.46
C SER A 633 15.30 -40.07 25.16
N GLN A 634 16.44 -39.60 24.64
CA GLN A 634 17.09 -40.19 23.48
C GLN A 634 17.52 -41.64 23.74
N LYS A 635 18.11 -41.94 24.91
CA LYS A 635 18.47 -43.30 25.31
C LYS A 635 17.25 -44.21 25.46
N VAL A 636 16.14 -43.72 26.02
CA VAL A 636 14.88 -44.47 26.14
C VAL A 636 14.32 -44.85 24.77
N VAL A 637 14.29 -43.90 23.83
CA VAL A 637 13.81 -44.14 22.46
C VAL A 637 14.68 -45.17 21.74
N TYR A 638 16.01 -45.03 21.79
CA TYR A 638 16.92 -45.98 21.13
C TYR A 638 16.93 -47.35 21.79
N ALA A 639 16.95 -47.42 23.13
CA ALA A 639 16.92 -48.69 23.85
C ALA A 639 15.63 -49.46 23.57
N GLY A 640 14.47 -48.79 23.64
CA GLY A 640 13.19 -49.43 23.31
C GLY A 640 13.13 -49.92 21.87
N ALA A 641 13.68 -49.16 20.91
CA ALA A 641 13.72 -49.55 19.50
C ALA A 641 14.65 -50.75 19.28
N TRP A 642 15.80 -50.76 19.96
CA TRP A 642 16.75 -51.88 19.93
C TRP A 642 16.13 -53.16 20.49
N PHE A 643 15.47 -53.09 21.66
CA PHE A 643 14.81 -54.25 22.27
C PHE A 643 13.68 -54.79 21.39
N LEU A 644 12.86 -53.93 20.76
CA LEU A 644 11.82 -54.37 19.83
C LEU A 644 12.41 -55.00 18.57
N LEU A 645 13.40 -54.36 17.93
CA LEU A 645 13.98 -54.87 16.69
C LEU A 645 14.69 -56.21 16.91
N THR A 646 15.43 -56.32 18.01
CA THR A 646 16.06 -57.59 18.41
C THR A 646 15.00 -58.64 18.73
N GLY A 647 13.94 -58.28 19.48
CA GLY A 647 12.83 -59.19 19.80
C GLY A 647 12.11 -59.71 18.55
N PHE A 648 11.78 -58.84 17.58
CA PHE A 648 11.16 -59.23 16.31
C PHE A 648 12.11 -60.04 15.42
N GLY A 649 13.40 -59.71 15.39
CA GLY A 649 14.40 -60.48 14.65
C GLY A 649 14.57 -61.90 15.22
N LEU A 650 14.62 -62.02 16.56
CA LEU A 650 14.62 -63.31 17.25
C LEU A 650 13.31 -64.08 17.01
N PHE A 651 12.16 -63.41 17.01
CA PHE A 651 10.88 -64.07 16.70
C PHE A 651 10.80 -64.56 15.23
N SER A 652 11.24 -63.76 14.27
CA SER A 652 11.27 -64.15 12.85
C SER A 652 12.21 -65.34 12.59
N SER A 653 13.33 -65.38 13.29
CA SER A 653 14.25 -66.53 13.24
C SER A 653 13.69 -67.73 14.00
N ALA A 654 12.90 -67.55 15.06
CA ALA A 654 12.16 -68.63 15.73
C ALA A 654 11.19 -69.32 14.76
N ILE A 655 10.40 -68.54 14.03
CA ILE A 655 9.43 -69.05 13.04
C ILE A 655 10.16 -69.77 11.91
N SER A 656 11.26 -69.21 11.43
CA SER A 656 12.08 -69.83 10.39
C SER A 656 12.73 -71.14 10.86
N LEU A 657 13.14 -71.20 12.14
CA LEU A 657 13.67 -72.39 12.78
C LEU A 657 12.59 -73.46 12.98
N GLU A 658 11.38 -73.10 13.43
CA GLU A 658 10.24 -74.02 13.51
C GLU A 658 9.89 -74.60 12.13
N PHE A 659 9.83 -73.76 11.09
CA PHE A 659 9.55 -74.21 9.72
C PHE A 659 10.65 -75.13 9.18
N SER A 660 11.92 -74.89 9.55
CA SER A 660 13.05 -75.76 9.21
C SER A 660 13.05 -77.09 9.98
N LEU A 661 12.54 -77.09 11.22
CA LEU A 661 12.48 -78.26 12.10
C LEU A 661 11.30 -79.19 11.80
N ILE A 662 10.25 -78.71 11.11
CA ILE A 662 9.18 -79.57 10.58
C ILE A 662 9.74 -80.65 9.63
N ASN A 663 10.92 -80.42 9.02
CA ASN A 663 11.52 -81.32 8.04
C ASN A 663 12.74 -82.12 8.55
N ASN A 664 13.25 -81.88 9.77
CA ASN A 664 14.44 -82.55 10.31
C ASN A 664 14.32 -82.87 11.81
N GLN A 665 14.61 -84.13 12.19
CA GLN A 665 14.67 -84.61 13.58
C GLN A 665 15.93 -84.12 14.31
N THR A 666 15.96 -82.85 14.72
CA THR A 666 16.96 -82.36 15.69
C THR A 666 16.28 -81.67 16.87
N SER A 667 16.64 -82.08 18.09
CA SER A 667 16.12 -81.57 19.35
C SER A 667 16.79 -80.25 19.74
N ILE A 668 16.44 -79.15 19.08
CA ILE A 668 16.74 -77.80 19.58
C ILE A 668 15.64 -77.44 20.58
N ASP A 669 16.01 -76.97 21.77
CA ASP A 669 15.06 -76.59 22.82
C ASP A 669 14.40 -75.24 22.48
N VAL A 670 13.33 -75.31 21.68
CA VAL A 670 12.51 -74.16 21.24
C VAL A 670 11.96 -73.39 22.44
N SER A 671 11.79 -74.03 23.60
CA SER A 671 11.27 -73.40 24.82
C SER A 671 12.19 -72.30 25.35
N MET A 672 13.51 -72.54 25.37
CA MET A 672 14.49 -71.55 25.84
C MET A 672 14.62 -70.36 24.87
N TYR A 673 14.43 -70.61 23.57
CA TYR A 673 14.43 -69.57 22.55
C TYR A 673 13.20 -68.65 22.65
N LEU A 674 12.02 -69.24 22.85
CA LEU A 674 10.77 -68.50 23.09
C LEU A 674 10.82 -67.70 24.40
N LEU A 675 11.46 -68.23 25.45
CA LEU A 675 11.69 -67.50 26.71
C LEU A 675 12.59 -66.26 26.47
N GLY A 676 13.63 -66.39 25.65
CA GLY A 676 14.46 -65.27 25.21
C GLY A 676 13.64 -64.20 24.49
N VAL A 677 12.84 -64.59 23.50
CA VAL A 677 11.93 -63.67 22.78
C VAL A 677 10.98 -62.97 23.76
N ALA A 678 10.38 -63.71 24.70
CA ALA A 678 9.48 -63.15 25.70
C ALA A 678 10.17 -62.14 26.62
N LEU A 679 11.43 -62.36 27.02
CA LEU A 679 12.20 -61.42 27.83
C LEU A 679 12.52 -60.12 27.07
N PHE A 680 12.95 -60.21 25.81
CA PHE A 680 13.24 -59.03 24.99
C PHE A 680 11.98 -58.22 24.70
N VAL A 681 10.86 -58.87 24.38
CA VAL A 681 9.56 -58.21 24.16
C VAL A 681 9.00 -57.64 25.47
N GLY A 682 9.15 -58.34 26.60
CA GLY A 682 8.74 -57.85 27.92
C GLY A 682 9.53 -56.62 28.36
N CYS A 683 10.85 -56.61 28.17
CA CYS A 683 11.70 -55.44 28.43
C CYS A 683 11.31 -54.27 27.52
N ALA A 684 11.06 -54.54 26.23
CA ALA A 684 10.59 -53.53 25.30
C ALA A 684 9.24 -52.93 25.74
N TRP A 685 8.31 -53.73 26.24
CA TRP A 685 7.01 -53.27 26.71
C TRP A 685 7.13 -52.33 27.93
N ILE A 686 8.00 -52.67 28.89
CA ILE A 686 8.24 -51.83 30.08
C ILE A 686 8.92 -50.52 29.68
N VAL A 687 9.96 -50.56 28.83
CA VAL A 687 10.64 -49.34 28.34
C VAL A 687 9.68 -48.47 27.54
N SER A 688 8.74 -49.09 26.81
CA SER A 688 7.74 -48.37 26.02
C SER A 688 6.86 -47.45 26.86
N TRP A 689 6.60 -47.74 28.14
CA TRP A 689 5.79 -46.86 29.00
C TRP A 689 6.37 -45.45 29.16
N PHE A 690 7.70 -45.31 29.02
CA PHE A 690 8.39 -44.02 29.07
C PHE A 690 8.46 -43.33 27.69
N SER A 691 8.08 -44.01 26.61
CA SER A 691 8.14 -43.47 25.25
C SER A 691 7.29 -42.22 25.03
N PRO A 692 6.05 -42.07 25.57
CA PRO A 692 5.25 -40.86 25.35
C PRO A 692 5.91 -39.64 25.97
N TRP A 693 6.43 -39.78 27.20
CA TRP A 693 7.17 -38.73 27.89
C TRP A 693 8.47 -38.37 27.15
N ALA A 694 9.22 -39.38 26.72
CA ALA A 694 10.46 -39.18 25.97
C ALA A 694 10.21 -38.44 24.65
N VAL A 695 9.20 -38.84 23.88
CA VAL A 695 8.79 -38.17 22.63
C VAL A 695 8.37 -36.72 22.90
N ARG A 696 7.52 -36.46 23.90
CA ARG A 696 7.11 -35.09 24.25
C ARG A 696 8.31 -34.23 24.62
N GLN A 697 9.24 -34.74 25.42
CA GLN A 697 10.44 -34.00 25.82
C GLN A 697 11.36 -33.68 24.63
N LEU A 698 11.56 -34.63 23.72
CA LEU A 698 12.34 -34.44 22.49
C LEU A 698 11.69 -33.38 21.59
N CYS A 699 10.36 -33.36 21.52
CA CYS A 699 9.58 -32.38 20.75
C CYS A 699 9.40 -31.04 21.47
N ASN A 700 9.77 -30.92 22.74
CA ASN A 700 9.71 -29.69 23.53
C ASN A 700 11.00 -28.87 23.46
N SER A 701 12.15 -29.52 23.22
CA SER A 701 13.44 -28.83 23.08
C SER A 701 13.46 -28.05 21.75
N GLY A 702 13.96 -26.81 21.78
CA GLY A 702 13.66 -25.75 20.82
C GLY A 702 13.63 -26.16 19.34
N ALA A 703 12.57 -25.75 18.64
CA ALA A 703 12.48 -25.87 17.20
C ALA A 703 13.45 -24.85 16.56
N THR A 704 14.70 -25.24 16.40
CA THR A 704 15.69 -24.52 15.60
C THR A 704 15.67 -25.09 14.18
N GLY A 705 15.71 -24.26 13.13
CA GLY A 705 15.80 -24.75 11.75
C GLY A 705 14.49 -25.12 11.03
N VAL A 706 13.37 -24.44 11.31
CA VAL A 706 12.21 -24.50 10.40
C VAL A 706 12.51 -23.64 9.16
N SER A 707 12.60 -24.24 7.98
CA SER A 707 12.99 -23.55 6.73
C SER A 707 11.96 -22.55 6.19
N CYS A 708 10.76 -22.47 6.77
CA CYS A 708 9.69 -21.55 6.33
C CYS A 708 9.14 -20.77 7.52
N HIS A 709 9.41 -19.48 7.59
CA HIS A 709 9.25 -18.72 8.83
C HIS A 709 7.84 -18.15 9.02
N LEU A 710 7.15 -17.76 7.96
CA LEU A 710 5.86 -17.07 8.05
C LEU A 710 4.72 -17.91 7.49
N VAL A 711 3.76 -18.23 8.36
CA VAL A 711 2.54 -18.95 8.00
C VAL A 711 1.33 -18.10 8.33
N GLY A 712 0.45 -17.90 7.35
CA GLY A 712 -0.73 -17.04 7.47
C GLY A 712 -2.04 -17.82 7.42
N PHE A 713 -3.05 -17.33 8.15
CA PHE A 713 -4.45 -17.73 7.97
C PHE A 713 -5.41 -16.55 8.14
N GLU A 714 -6.59 -16.64 7.52
CA GLU A 714 -7.66 -15.64 7.61
C GLU A 714 -8.44 -15.80 8.93
N GLY A 715 -8.65 -14.69 9.62
CA GLY A 715 -9.25 -14.63 10.95
C GLY A 715 -8.24 -14.71 12.10
N THR A 716 -8.78 -14.75 13.31
CA THR A 716 -8.02 -14.88 14.56
C THR A 716 -8.35 -16.19 15.26
N MET A 717 -7.40 -16.69 16.05
CA MET A 717 -7.51 -17.95 16.77
C MET A 717 -6.70 -17.87 18.07
N PRO A 718 -7.12 -18.52 19.16
CA PRO A 718 -6.35 -18.59 20.40
C PRO A 718 -4.98 -19.23 20.21
N LEU A 719 -3.97 -18.77 20.95
CA LEU A 719 -2.58 -19.27 20.85
C LEU A 719 -2.52 -20.78 21.11
N ARG A 720 -3.36 -21.27 22.02
CA ARG A 720 -3.48 -22.69 22.36
C ARG A 720 -3.88 -23.57 21.17
N GLU A 721 -4.83 -23.10 20.36
CA GLU A 721 -5.27 -23.84 19.18
C GLU A 721 -4.20 -23.80 18.09
N ILE A 722 -3.56 -22.65 17.89
CA ILE A 722 -2.47 -22.48 16.93
C ILE A 722 -1.31 -23.42 17.28
N GLU A 723 -0.85 -23.43 18.55
CA GLU A 723 0.27 -24.28 18.99
C GLU A 723 -0.07 -25.77 18.81
N LYS A 724 -1.28 -26.19 19.19
CA LYS A 724 -1.75 -27.58 18.98
C LYS A 724 -1.80 -27.97 17.51
N ILE A 725 -2.15 -27.06 16.62
CA ILE A 725 -2.22 -27.30 15.17
C ILE A 725 -0.81 -27.45 14.56
N ILE A 726 0.17 -26.68 15.05
CA ILE A 726 1.54 -26.68 14.53
C ILE A 726 2.38 -27.79 15.15
N TYR A 727 2.41 -27.86 16.48
CA TYR A 727 3.32 -28.73 17.25
C TYR A 727 2.62 -29.99 17.78
N GLY A 728 1.28 -30.04 17.79
CA GLY A 728 0.52 -31.15 18.36
C GLY A 728 0.23 -31.01 19.86
N ASN A 729 0.88 -30.07 20.54
CA ASN A 729 0.72 -29.83 21.96
C ASN A 729 0.74 -28.34 22.30
N PHE A 730 0.54 -28.03 23.59
CA PHE A 730 0.56 -26.67 24.09
C PHE A 730 1.47 -26.59 25.32
N ASN A 731 2.59 -25.88 25.18
CA ASN A 731 3.56 -25.62 26.24
C ASN A 731 3.90 -24.12 26.32
N HIS A 732 2.96 -23.24 25.98
CA HIS A 732 3.15 -21.78 26.04
C HIS A 732 4.36 -21.27 25.25
N ARG A 733 4.66 -21.89 24.10
CA ARG A 733 5.83 -21.52 23.29
C ARG A 733 5.59 -20.27 22.46
N LEU A 734 4.35 -20.10 22.00
CA LEU A 734 3.93 -18.98 21.17
C LEU A 734 3.47 -17.82 22.06
N ALA A 735 3.92 -16.62 21.73
CA ALA A 735 3.43 -15.37 22.32
C ALA A 735 3.02 -14.38 21.23
N TYR A 736 2.11 -13.46 21.52
CA TYR A 736 1.83 -12.38 20.58
C TYR A 736 3.05 -11.44 20.50
N ALA A 737 3.32 -10.92 19.31
CA ALA A 737 4.41 -9.96 19.13
C ALA A 737 4.00 -8.60 19.75
N PRO A 738 4.75 -8.04 20.72
CA PRO A 738 4.31 -6.87 21.51
C PRO A 738 4.33 -5.55 20.72
N SER A 739 5.14 -5.47 19.66
CA SER A 739 5.42 -4.25 18.92
C SER A 739 5.40 -4.43 17.41
N SER A 740 4.72 -5.48 16.94
CA SER A 740 4.68 -5.85 15.51
C SER A 740 3.65 -5.05 14.72
N THR A 741 2.44 -4.91 15.27
CA THR A 741 1.32 -4.22 14.61
C THR A 741 0.64 -3.24 15.57
N ILE A 742 -0.22 -2.36 15.05
CA ILE A 742 -1.00 -1.41 15.85
C ILE A 742 -1.89 -2.11 16.89
N PHE A 743 -2.37 -3.31 16.56
CA PHE A 743 -3.23 -4.11 17.44
C PHE A 743 -2.50 -4.56 18.70
N SER A 744 -1.16 -4.64 18.67
CA SER A 744 -0.40 -5.07 19.84
C SER A 744 -0.27 -3.99 20.93
N LYS A 745 -0.67 -2.72 20.68
CA LYS A 745 -0.44 -1.59 21.61
C LYS A 745 -1.00 -1.83 23.01
N ASN A 746 -2.24 -2.32 23.08
CA ASN A 746 -2.95 -2.54 24.36
C ASN A 746 -2.75 -3.94 24.94
N LEU A 747 -2.08 -4.83 24.21
CA LEU A 747 -1.84 -6.22 24.59
C LEU A 747 -0.41 -6.47 25.07
N ARG A 748 0.31 -5.42 25.50
CA ARG A 748 1.70 -5.56 25.97
C ARG A 748 1.72 -6.01 27.43
N ASN A 749 2.58 -6.96 27.75
CA ASN A 749 2.90 -7.27 29.13
C ASN A 749 3.67 -6.08 29.76
N LYS A 750 3.41 -5.80 31.04
CA LYS A 750 4.03 -4.70 31.79
C LYS A 750 5.49 -4.96 32.13
N LYS A 751 5.87 -6.23 32.35
CA LYS A 751 7.22 -6.62 32.79
C LYS A 751 8.06 -7.22 31.67
N THR A 752 7.51 -8.16 30.91
CA THR A 752 8.23 -8.84 29.82
C THR A 752 7.90 -8.21 28.48
N ARG A 753 8.84 -8.28 27.52
CA ARG A 753 8.61 -7.83 26.13
C ARG A 753 7.84 -8.88 25.33
N GLU A 754 6.60 -9.14 25.77
CA GLU A 754 5.72 -10.16 25.21
C GLU A 754 4.29 -9.62 25.08
N GLY A 755 3.57 -10.08 24.07
CA GLY A 755 2.16 -9.80 23.90
C GLY A 755 1.30 -10.80 24.67
N VAL A 756 0.32 -10.29 25.41
CA VAL A 756 -0.66 -11.05 26.18
C VAL A 756 -1.85 -11.38 25.28
N GLU A 757 -2.36 -12.60 25.41
CA GLU A 757 -3.58 -13.01 24.72
C GLU A 757 -4.82 -12.29 25.30
N PRO A 758 -5.70 -11.72 24.47
CA PRO A 758 -6.92 -11.08 24.94
C PRO A 758 -7.85 -12.10 25.61
N GLN A 759 -8.53 -11.68 26.68
CA GLN A 759 -9.47 -12.54 27.41
C GLN A 759 -10.78 -12.76 26.65
N ASP A 760 -11.23 -11.74 25.91
CA ASP A 760 -12.45 -11.80 25.09
C ASP A 760 -12.11 -12.25 23.66
N PRO A 761 -12.71 -13.34 23.13
CA PRO A 761 -12.58 -13.73 21.73
C PRO A 761 -13.00 -12.64 20.72
N ALA A 762 -13.93 -11.76 21.10
CA ALA A 762 -14.41 -10.67 20.25
C ALA A 762 -13.48 -9.44 20.25
N TRP A 763 -12.45 -9.42 21.10
CA TRP A 763 -11.53 -8.28 21.27
C TRP A 763 -10.94 -7.79 19.95
N TRP A 764 -10.49 -8.71 19.08
CA TRP A 764 -9.87 -8.36 17.80
C TRP A 764 -10.82 -7.60 16.86
N GLN A 765 -12.10 -7.92 16.88
CA GLN A 765 -13.10 -7.23 16.08
C GLN A 765 -13.41 -5.83 16.65
N GLN A 766 -13.49 -5.72 17.98
CA GLN A 766 -13.68 -4.43 18.67
C GLN A 766 -12.49 -3.51 18.44
N GLU A 767 -11.26 -4.02 18.52
CA GLU A 767 -10.06 -3.22 18.26
C GLU A 767 -9.98 -2.82 16.78
N ALA A 768 -10.37 -3.68 15.83
CA ALA A 768 -10.47 -3.31 14.42
C ALA A 768 -11.45 -2.15 14.18
N GLN A 769 -12.58 -2.13 14.89
CA GLN A 769 -13.52 -1.01 14.87
C GLN A 769 -12.92 0.25 15.51
N ARG A 770 -12.24 0.11 16.65
CA ARG A 770 -11.59 1.23 17.36
C ARG A 770 -10.49 1.91 16.53
N GLN A 771 -9.74 1.10 15.76
CA GLN A 771 -8.67 1.57 14.88
C GLN A 771 -9.19 2.09 13.53
N ASN A 772 -10.51 2.17 13.32
CA ASN A 772 -11.14 2.60 12.07
C ASN A 772 -10.56 1.90 10.84
N VAL A 773 -10.40 0.56 10.92
CA VAL A 773 -9.89 -0.24 9.81
C VAL A 773 -10.77 -0.01 8.57
N PRO A 774 -10.19 0.29 7.38
CA PRO A 774 -10.95 0.61 6.19
C PRO A 774 -11.96 -0.48 5.79
N GLU A 775 -13.05 -0.06 5.15
CA GLU A 775 -14.04 -0.99 4.63
C GLU A 775 -13.41 -1.94 3.59
N GLY A 776 -13.69 -3.24 3.72
CA GLY A 776 -13.09 -4.28 2.88
C GLY A 776 -11.84 -4.95 3.47
N HIS A 777 -11.14 -4.31 4.42
CA HIS A 777 -10.02 -4.93 5.12
C HIS A 777 -10.48 -6.02 6.10
N ARG A 778 -9.60 -7.00 6.30
CA ARG A 778 -9.85 -8.19 7.11
C ARG A 778 -8.67 -8.53 7.96
N LEU A 779 -8.98 -9.21 9.06
CA LEU A 779 -7.96 -9.69 9.98
C LEU A 779 -7.33 -10.97 9.46
N PHE A 780 -6.01 -10.95 9.36
CA PHE A 780 -5.20 -12.14 9.12
C PHE A 780 -4.23 -12.33 10.28
N THR A 781 -3.96 -13.59 10.61
CA THR A 781 -2.96 -13.94 11.62
C THR A 781 -1.74 -14.52 10.91
N ILE A 782 -0.58 -13.92 11.18
CA ILE A 782 0.73 -14.40 10.73
C ILE A 782 1.46 -15.00 11.92
N VAL A 783 1.87 -16.26 11.78
CA VAL A 783 2.66 -17.01 12.74
C VAL A 783 4.10 -17.06 12.25
N ASP A 784 4.99 -16.43 13.00
CA ASP A 784 6.44 -16.54 12.85
C ASP A 784 6.93 -17.76 13.65
N THR A 785 7.23 -18.84 12.94
CA THR A 785 7.73 -20.09 13.54
C THR A 785 9.21 -20.03 13.92
N GLY A 786 9.96 -19.04 13.42
CA GLY A 786 11.36 -18.82 13.78
C GLY A 786 11.50 -18.14 15.14
N ASN A 787 10.79 -17.03 15.34
CA ASN A 787 10.80 -16.30 16.61
C ASN A 787 9.71 -16.75 17.60
N MET A 788 8.85 -17.70 17.23
CA MET A 788 7.71 -18.17 18.02
C MET A 788 6.72 -17.05 18.37
N THR A 789 6.49 -16.13 17.43
CA THR A 789 5.61 -14.98 17.65
C THR A 789 4.40 -14.99 16.72
N VAL A 790 3.27 -14.53 17.23
CA VAL A 790 2.02 -14.37 16.46
C VAL A 790 1.71 -12.88 16.30
N SER A 791 1.39 -12.47 15.07
CA SER A 791 1.00 -11.09 14.75
C SER A 791 -0.35 -11.09 14.04
N VAL A 792 -1.23 -10.16 14.41
CA VAL A 792 -2.51 -9.93 13.73
C VAL A 792 -2.40 -8.67 12.90
N ILE A 793 -2.74 -8.76 11.62
CA ILE A 793 -2.70 -7.65 10.65
C ILE A 793 -4.09 -7.41 10.07
N ALA A 794 -4.32 -6.20 9.55
CA ALA A 794 -5.48 -5.87 8.75
C ALA A 794 -5.05 -5.57 7.31
N ALA A 795 -5.63 -6.27 6.34
CA ALA A 795 -5.33 -6.12 4.91
C ALA A 795 -6.58 -6.41 4.07
N GLU A 796 -6.68 -5.87 2.86
CA GLU A 796 -7.78 -6.19 1.94
C GLU A 796 -7.56 -7.57 1.29
N ARG A 797 -6.32 -7.86 0.88
CA ARG A 797 -5.93 -9.16 0.32
C ARG A 797 -4.87 -9.85 1.18
N PRO A 798 -4.86 -11.19 1.21
CA PRO A 798 -3.82 -11.97 1.89
C PRO A 798 -2.43 -11.67 1.28
N PRO A 799 -1.48 -11.12 2.06
CA PRO A 799 -0.15 -10.83 1.56
C PRO A 799 0.64 -12.11 1.33
N VAL A 800 1.21 -12.29 0.14
CA VAL A 800 1.92 -13.53 -0.26
C VAL A 800 3.42 -13.49 0.02
N VAL A 801 3.99 -12.30 0.21
CA VAL A 801 5.41 -12.09 0.51
C VAL A 801 5.58 -10.96 1.51
N ALA A 802 6.56 -11.10 2.41
CA ALA A 802 7.03 -10.06 3.30
C ALA A 802 8.39 -9.54 2.76
N LEU A 803 8.45 -8.29 2.32
CA LEU A 803 9.66 -7.63 1.86
C LEU A 803 10.24 -6.75 2.97
N ILE A 804 11.47 -7.03 3.40
CA ILE A 804 12.21 -6.21 4.34
C ILE A 804 12.81 -5.04 3.56
N CYS A 805 12.34 -3.83 3.86
CA CYS A 805 12.72 -2.62 3.12
C CYS A 805 13.33 -1.52 3.99
N GLY A 806 13.15 -1.54 5.32
CA GLY A 806 13.74 -0.53 6.19
C GLY A 806 13.85 -0.96 7.65
N ARG A 807 14.41 -0.07 8.48
CA ARG A 807 14.58 -0.23 9.92
C ARG A 807 14.03 0.99 10.65
N GLU A 808 13.57 0.75 11.87
CA GLU A 808 13.01 1.77 12.73
C GLU A 808 13.08 1.30 14.19
N GLY A 809 13.76 2.09 15.04
CA GLY A 809 13.91 1.77 16.47
C GLY A 809 14.56 0.41 16.75
N GLY A 810 15.47 -0.04 15.86
CA GLY A 810 16.14 -1.34 15.98
C GLY A 810 15.30 -2.56 15.57
N MET A 811 14.08 -2.37 15.02
CA MET A 811 13.29 -3.41 14.37
C MET A 811 13.27 -3.20 12.86
N VAL A 812 12.94 -4.25 12.10
CA VAL A 812 12.81 -4.15 10.64
C VAL A 812 11.36 -3.88 10.25
N ARG A 813 11.16 -3.09 9.20
CA ARG A 813 9.86 -2.86 8.57
C ARG A 813 9.71 -3.80 7.38
N ALA A 814 8.78 -4.73 7.53
CA ALA A 814 8.40 -5.70 6.52
C ALA A 814 7.12 -5.24 5.81
N LEU A 815 7.22 -4.97 4.51
CA LEU A 815 6.08 -4.74 3.64
C LEU A 815 5.42 -6.06 3.32
N LEU A 816 4.14 -6.17 3.67
CA LEU A 816 3.34 -7.34 3.36
C LEU A 816 2.63 -7.08 2.04
N CYS A 817 3.02 -7.82 1.00
CA CYS A 817 2.56 -7.57 -0.36
C CYS A 817 1.72 -8.71 -0.93
N SER A 818 0.61 -8.34 -1.58
CA SER A 818 -0.10 -9.23 -2.52
C SER A 818 0.60 -9.18 -3.88
N TRP A 819 0.37 -10.17 -4.76
CA TRP A 819 1.06 -10.25 -6.05
C TRP A 819 0.10 -10.43 -7.22
N ARG A 820 0.33 -9.66 -8.28
CA ARG A 820 -0.36 -9.77 -9.57
C ARG A 820 0.63 -10.17 -10.66
N PHE A 821 0.38 -11.33 -11.25
CA PHE A 821 1.26 -11.91 -12.25
C PHE A 821 1.15 -11.20 -13.61
N GLU A 822 0.07 -10.48 -13.88
CA GLU A 822 -0.20 -9.82 -15.16
C GLU A 822 0.78 -8.68 -15.45
N GLN A 823 1.11 -7.91 -14.42
CA GLN A 823 2.07 -6.80 -14.46
C GLN A 823 3.38 -7.15 -13.74
N ASN A 824 3.49 -8.38 -13.23
CA ASN A 824 4.49 -8.82 -12.27
C ASN A 824 4.73 -7.81 -11.14
N CYS A 825 3.65 -7.30 -10.53
CA CYS A 825 3.70 -6.24 -9.54
C CYS A 825 3.26 -6.75 -8.16
N LEU A 826 4.00 -6.33 -7.13
CA LEU A 826 3.70 -6.55 -5.72
C LEU A 826 2.95 -5.33 -5.16
N TYR A 827 1.77 -5.50 -4.59
CA TYR A 827 0.99 -4.41 -4.01
C TYR A 827 1.10 -4.43 -2.50
N ARG A 828 1.44 -3.29 -1.90
CA ARG A 828 1.56 -3.15 -0.45
C ARG A 828 0.18 -3.19 0.21
N GLU A 829 -0.10 -4.28 0.92
CA GLU A 829 -1.36 -4.48 1.65
C GLU A 829 -1.27 -3.99 3.10
N CYS A 830 -0.08 -4.10 3.71
CA CYS A 830 0.19 -3.67 5.08
C CYS A 830 1.70 -3.52 5.30
N VAL A 831 2.11 -2.81 6.36
CA VAL A 831 3.49 -2.81 6.86
C VAL A 831 3.49 -3.35 8.28
N MET A 832 4.38 -4.29 8.58
CA MET A 832 4.52 -4.94 9.88
C MET A 832 5.94 -4.76 10.41
N ARG A 833 6.09 -4.57 11.73
CA ARG A 833 7.40 -4.48 12.38
C ARG A 833 7.84 -5.87 12.83
N MET A 834 9.06 -6.27 12.53
CA MET A 834 9.60 -7.59 12.88
C MET A 834 10.95 -7.47 13.59
N ARG A 835 11.36 -8.53 14.29
CA ARG A 835 12.69 -8.59 14.91
C ARG A 835 13.77 -8.63 13.82
N SER A 836 14.89 -7.96 14.06
CA SER A 836 16.01 -7.93 13.11
C SER A 836 16.65 -9.30 12.84
N SER A 837 16.46 -10.28 13.71
CA SER A 837 16.90 -11.67 13.46
C SER A 837 16.32 -12.26 12.16
N VAL A 838 15.13 -11.80 11.76
CA VAL A 838 14.42 -12.27 10.57
C VAL A 838 15.13 -11.88 9.27
N GLU A 839 15.92 -10.82 9.29
CA GLU A 839 16.62 -10.31 8.10
C GLU A 839 17.65 -11.29 7.54
N TYR A 840 18.38 -11.99 8.42
CA TYR A 840 19.37 -13.00 8.04
C TYR A 840 18.75 -14.24 7.39
N LEU A 841 17.44 -14.39 7.52
CA LEU A 841 16.68 -15.53 7.05
C LEU A 841 15.93 -15.23 5.74
N ALA A 842 15.95 -13.97 5.30
CA ALA A 842 15.25 -13.50 4.11
C ALA A 842 16.14 -13.58 2.87
N THR A 843 15.54 -13.97 1.74
CA THR A 843 16.22 -14.13 0.44
C THR A 843 16.49 -12.77 -0.19
N PRO A 844 17.72 -12.44 -0.60
CA PRO A 844 18.01 -11.22 -1.35
C PRO A 844 17.26 -11.23 -2.70
N ASN A 845 16.65 -10.11 -3.07
CA ASN A 845 15.90 -9.92 -4.30
C ASN A 845 16.22 -8.58 -4.93
N ASP A 846 16.29 -8.61 -6.25
CA ASP A 846 16.66 -7.48 -7.09
C ASP A 846 15.55 -7.22 -8.13
N TRP A 847 15.39 -5.98 -8.56
CA TRP A 847 14.47 -5.58 -9.63
C TRP A 847 12.99 -5.99 -9.39
N LEU A 848 12.49 -5.79 -8.17
CA LEU A 848 11.09 -6.03 -7.80
C LEU A 848 10.22 -4.80 -8.09
N LYS A 849 9.16 -4.98 -8.87
CA LYS A 849 8.15 -3.93 -9.08
C LYS A 849 7.14 -3.91 -7.92
N VAL A 850 7.14 -2.84 -7.14
CA VAL A 850 6.28 -2.66 -5.95
C VAL A 850 5.36 -1.45 -6.10
N SER A 851 4.08 -1.61 -5.80
CA SER A 851 3.08 -0.55 -5.67
C SER A 851 2.94 -0.12 -4.22
N LEU A 852 2.95 1.19 -3.97
CA LEU A 852 2.72 1.78 -2.64
C LEU A 852 1.25 1.73 -2.22
N ALA A 853 0.33 1.57 -3.18
CA ALA A 853 -1.10 1.40 -2.93
C ALA A 853 -1.47 -0.10 -2.83
N SER A 854 -2.56 -0.38 -2.09
CA SER A 854 -3.13 -1.72 -2.00
C SER A 854 -3.70 -2.16 -3.36
N GLN A 855 -3.78 -3.47 -3.59
CA GLN A 855 -4.32 -3.98 -4.85
C GLN A 855 -5.81 -3.61 -5.02
N GLY A 856 -6.56 -3.56 -3.92
CA GLY A 856 -7.98 -3.22 -3.95
C GLY A 856 -8.25 -1.76 -4.26
N ASP A 857 -7.50 -0.83 -3.67
CA ASP A 857 -7.61 0.61 -3.97
C ASP A 857 -7.36 0.86 -5.46
N VAL A 858 -6.28 0.27 -5.98
CA VAL A 858 -5.93 0.34 -7.40
C VAL A 858 -7.06 -0.22 -8.29
N SER A 859 -7.66 -1.33 -7.87
CA SER A 859 -8.74 -1.97 -8.62
C SER A 859 -9.98 -1.07 -8.70
N ARG A 860 -10.38 -0.45 -7.57
CA ARG A 860 -11.49 0.50 -7.50
C ARG A 860 -11.25 1.70 -8.40
N THR A 861 -10.09 2.35 -8.27
CA THR A 861 -9.71 3.50 -9.12
C THR A 861 -9.75 3.15 -10.61
N THR A 862 -9.18 2.01 -10.99
CA THR A 862 -9.13 1.57 -12.39
C THR A 862 -10.55 1.37 -12.94
N VAL A 863 -11.42 0.71 -12.18
CA VAL A 863 -12.81 0.45 -12.57
C VAL A 863 -13.60 1.75 -12.71
N ASP A 864 -13.44 2.69 -11.78
CA ASP A 864 -14.16 3.97 -11.82
C ASP A 864 -13.73 4.83 -13.00
N HIS A 865 -12.43 4.89 -13.29
CA HIS A 865 -11.92 5.57 -14.48
C HIS A 865 -12.49 4.95 -15.77
N LEU A 866 -12.43 3.62 -15.91
CA LEU A 866 -12.98 2.93 -17.08
C LEU A 866 -14.49 3.15 -17.23
N ARG A 867 -15.24 3.23 -16.13
CA ARG A 867 -16.66 3.60 -16.15
C ARG A 867 -16.87 5.02 -16.64
N GLN A 868 -16.08 5.99 -16.18
CA GLN A 868 -16.17 7.37 -16.65
C GLN A 868 -15.86 7.46 -18.15
N GLU A 869 -14.83 6.77 -18.65
CA GLU A 869 -14.53 6.71 -20.08
C GLU A 869 -15.68 6.13 -20.89
N LEU A 870 -16.29 5.03 -20.42
CA LEU A 870 -17.44 4.42 -21.07
C LEU A 870 -18.64 5.38 -21.10
N LYS A 871 -18.89 6.11 -20.02
CA LYS A 871 -19.93 7.16 -19.97
C LYS A 871 -19.65 8.30 -20.96
N ARG A 872 -18.39 8.76 -21.05
CA ARG A 872 -17.98 9.80 -22.02
C ARG A 872 -18.19 9.33 -23.45
N LYS A 873 -17.80 8.09 -23.77
CA LYS A 873 -18.01 7.48 -25.10
C LYS A 873 -19.50 7.26 -25.43
N ALA A 874 -20.33 7.00 -24.43
CA ALA A 874 -21.77 6.79 -24.60
C ALA A 874 -22.58 8.08 -24.77
N THR A 875 -22.03 9.24 -24.38
CA THR A 875 -22.72 10.53 -24.52
C THR A 875 -22.47 11.07 -25.94
N PRO A 876 -23.49 11.14 -26.83
CA PRO A 876 -23.30 11.68 -28.17
C PRO A 876 -22.92 13.16 -28.08
N VAL A 877 -21.86 13.55 -28.79
CA VAL A 877 -21.44 14.95 -28.94
C VAL A 877 -22.63 15.76 -29.47
N PRO A 878 -23.08 16.85 -28.81
CA PRO A 878 -24.13 17.69 -29.35
C PRO A 878 -23.67 18.24 -30.72
N PRO A 879 -24.53 18.24 -31.75
CA PRO A 879 -24.14 18.68 -33.08
C PRO A 879 -23.62 20.11 -33.02
N THR A 880 -22.39 20.30 -33.50
CA THR A 880 -21.78 21.62 -33.67
C THR A 880 -22.76 22.52 -34.42
N PRO A 881 -23.15 23.69 -33.88
CA PRO A 881 -24.03 24.59 -34.62
C PRO A 881 -23.34 24.97 -35.94
N PRO A 882 -24.07 24.97 -37.07
CA PRO A 882 -23.48 25.29 -38.35
C PRO A 882 -22.89 26.72 -38.31
N PRO A 883 -21.77 26.96 -39.01
CA PRO A 883 -21.18 28.30 -39.07
C PRO A 883 -22.22 29.27 -39.63
N LYS A 884 -22.53 30.30 -38.84
CA LYS A 884 -23.30 31.46 -39.31
C LYS A 884 -22.42 32.18 -40.32
N ASP A 885 -22.61 31.86 -41.59
CA ASP A 885 -22.41 32.75 -42.75
C ASP A 885 -22.65 31.94 -44.04
N LYS A 886 -23.90 31.93 -44.51
CA LYS A 886 -24.29 31.77 -45.92
C LYS A 886 -25.78 32.12 -46.08
N PRO A 887 -26.15 33.00 -47.02
CA PRO A 887 -27.55 33.36 -47.26
C PRO A 887 -28.25 32.23 -48.04
N THR A 888 -29.36 31.74 -47.49
CA THR A 888 -30.20 30.70 -48.10
C THR A 888 -30.97 31.27 -49.29
N MET A 889 -30.66 30.83 -50.51
CA MET A 889 -31.55 31.01 -51.66
C MET A 889 -32.73 30.03 -51.55
N VAL A 890 -33.93 30.58 -51.65
CA VAL A 890 -35.20 29.87 -51.72
C VAL A 890 -35.30 29.10 -53.05
N SER A 891 -35.72 27.83 -53.00
CA SER A 891 -36.22 27.09 -54.15
C SER A 891 -37.56 26.48 -53.78
N VAL A 892 -38.59 26.92 -54.51
CA VAL A 892 -39.99 26.50 -54.45
C VAL A 892 -40.22 25.46 -55.55
N ALA A 893 -40.67 24.26 -55.16
CA ALA A 893 -41.51 23.29 -55.90
C ALA A 893 -41.40 21.96 -55.12
N SER A 894 -42.45 21.21 -54.79
CA SER A 894 -43.71 20.96 -55.50
C SER A 894 -44.80 20.55 -54.51
N LEU A 895 -46.00 21.08 -54.71
CA LEU A 895 -47.26 20.61 -54.11
C LEU A 895 -47.66 19.24 -54.68
N GLU A 896 -48.35 18.42 -53.88
CA GLU A 896 -49.68 17.92 -54.26
C GLU A 896 -50.50 17.44 -53.03
N PRO A 897 -51.86 17.52 -53.06
CA PRO A 897 -52.75 17.41 -51.90
C PRO A 897 -53.78 16.25 -51.98
N HIS A 898 -54.19 15.63 -50.87
CA HIS A 898 -55.45 14.85 -50.75
C HIS A 898 -56.05 15.10 -49.35
N ILE A 899 -57.11 15.92 -49.23
CA ILE A 899 -58.57 15.63 -49.23
C ILE A 899 -59.17 15.28 -47.86
N TYR A 900 -60.26 16.00 -47.57
CA TYR A 900 -61.12 16.14 -46.39
C TYR A 900 -61.89 14.91 -45.88
N THR A 901 -62.18 14.92 -44.58
CA THR A 901 -63.50 14.59 -43.92
C THR A 901 -63.33 14.74 -42.39
N GLN A 902 -64.28 15.09 -41.53
CA GLN A 902 -65.52 15.85 -41.55
C GLN A 902 -65.79 16.29 -40.07
N ALA A 903 -66.66 17.26 -39.87
CA ALA A 903 -66.89 17.97 -38.60
C ALA A 903 -68.02 17.37 -37.71
N GLN A 904 -68.20 18.03 -36.53
CA GLN A 904 -69.36 18.11 -35.61
C GLN A 904 -69.39 17.20 -34.37
N GLU A 905 -69.84 17.62 -33.17
CA GLU A 905 -69.86 18.90 -32.42
C GLU A 905 -70.58 18.64 -31.06
N SER A 906 -70.27 19.43 -30.02
CA SER A 906 -71.07 19.73 -28.81
C SER A 906 -71.21 18.61 -27.72
N THR A 907 -71.24 18.84 -26.39
CA THR A 907 -71.68 19.99 -25.57
C THR A 907 -71.16 19.90 -24.10
N GLN A 908 -70.75 21.05 -23.53
CA GLN A 908 -70.81 21.56 -22.14
C GLN A 908 -70.30 20.79 -20.88
N ALA A 909 -69.61 21.57 -20.02
CA ALA A 909 -69.08 21.27 -18.67
C ALA A 909 -70.16 21.33 -17.56
N PRO A 910 -69.91 20.91 -16.28
CA PRO A 910 -69.15 21.75 -15.34
C PRO A 910 -68.36 21.04 -14.18
N ALA A 911 -67.57 21.87 -13.47
CA ALA A 911 -67.30 21.92 -12.01
C ALA A 911 -66.36 20.92 -11.26
N ILE A 912 -65.20 21.45 -10.87
CA ILE A 912 -64.65 21.64 -9.49
C ILE A 912 -65.24 20.77 -8.36
N VAL A 913 -64.39 20.01 -7.64
CA VAL A 913 -64.40 19.89 -6.15
C VAL A 913 -62.99 19.63 -5.61
N VAL A 914 -62.62 20.46 -4.63
CA VAL A 914 -61.47 20.45 -3.71
C VAL A 914 -61.70 19.42 -2.60
N ASN A 915 -60.65 18.79 -2.07
CA ASN A 915 -60.52 18.60 -0.61
C ASN A 915 -59.08 18.24 -0.19
N GLY A 916 -58.52 19.08 0.67
CA GLY A 916 -57.28 18.85 1.39
C GLY A 916 -57.50 18.17 2.73
N THR A 917 -56.39 18.05 3.48
CA THR A 917 -56.19 17.88 4.93
C THR A 917 -54.83 17.20 5.10
N ASN A 918 -54.01 17.40 6.14
CA ASN A 918 -53.74 18.50 7.04
C ASN A 918 -52.33 18.20 7.61
N VAL A 919 -51.57 19.26 7.87
CA VAL A 919 -50.31 19.35 8.65
C VAL A 919 -50.69 19.06 10.15
N PRO A 920 -49.81 18.88 11.18
CA PRO A 920 -48.44 19.37 11.23
C PRO A 920 -47.39 18.55 12.02
N SER A 921 -46.17 19.14 11.99
CA SER A 921 -45.01 18.96 12.90
C SER A 921 -44.36 17.59 12.98
#